data_AF-A0A1J3ILC8-F1
#
_entry.id   AF-A0A1J3ILC8-F1
#
_cell.length_a   1.000
_cell.length_b   1.000
_cell.length_c   1.000
_cell.angle_alpha   90.00
_cell.angle_beta   90.00
_cell.angle_gamma   90.00
#
_symmetry.space_group_name_H-M   'P 1'
#
loop_
_entity.id
_entity.type
_entity.pdbx_description
1 polymer ?
#
loop_
_entity_poly.entity_id
_entity_poly.type
_entity_poly.pdbx_seq_one_letter_code
_entity_poly.pdbx_strand_id
1 'polypeptide(L)'
;DDDADDDDDDADDDDDDSAEDNTVNEEMKQQNVIGSSTMVTYDKTQPKQKVFISFSRTELRSGFIRHLLGALTRKGVSFYIEGDEWRGEALGSLSFKRIEESMIALVIFSSRYTESAWCLDELVKIKELMDESKLVAVPLFYMVEPSQIKELEGEFGDSFRDLCSMNRESRVIKWMEALESVASKKGIYLKEQGSESEIVNLTVKEVLKIILQREEEIPSLFPSAGKGKSTELPSGKGEKHETYLHKCPLFGMEQRMEQLRKKLEFDCDDTRIIGVVGMPGIGKTTLAMMLYEEWKYRFIRSASLLGIRKMSEACGSVRLQETLWEHLLEGNFPVTGDQTMHESMLAELRKTKIFVVLDDVSDKHQLMSLLGRDWIKKGSMIVITTCDKSLVEGFVDDTYVVPKLNDREAFELFSYHAFGEHIHSRGGTFLTLSRMFVDYAEGRPLALKLLGSELYGKDEAYWASKLETITESSSVMFQDDWRLFTDQLNEKQKDVFLDIVCFFKSEDEYFVRSLLDSGDPDSTDAVSEVKDLVNKFLIRIADGRVEMNVPLCTFSKDLASPRWLRLWNYEDIISELKQKSDANNVRGIFLDMSKLTTSMWLEPLTFINMRNLRYMKIYDSCCPRQCEADCKFNCREGFKFPLEEVRYLHWLKFPLKELPVDFRPENLVDLSLPYSNITRVWEGEKDTPRLKWVDLSYSSELLDLSALSKAENLQRLNLEGCTSLEELPAEIQNMKSLVCLNLRGCIRLWSLPKMNLISLQTLILSDCSDLDHFELISESIEFLHLDGTAIKRLPPAIQNLQRLVVLNLKNCKSLRCLPNSLGNLKALEKLILSGCSRLQNLPDVRNSLRHLQVLLFDGTGAKEMPSTSCFTVSEGTASADMFLQPQGSHCSVREWPCGVSRVSSLRHLCLSRSDFVSLQPDIWKLYNLKWLDVKYCENLIYVPLLPPRLQYFDAYGCVSLERVANPIAFPVLSDQIHATFNFSNCNNLDQDAKDDIVSYTQWRSQLVLDELTRYNGGLVFDVLIGTCVPGWEVPAWFSHRAAGSVLKRKLHLHWSDNKFTGIGLSAVIVFDGNRNQGNRVVVKCNCEFKNEDGSTYIRFSRTVGGWSEPSSTRRNIVSSHVLVGFTSRIGINKISDAYDDEKYVCTEAIIKFEVTDGVEEIKGCEVVKCGFTLVYAPEERFENI
;
A
#
# COMPACT_ATOMS: atom_id res chain seq x y z
N ASP A 1 -8.03 -68.75 -18.44
CA ASP A 1 -8.36 -69.61 -17.30
C ASP A 1 -9.60 -69.02 -16.64
N ASP A 2 -10.71 -69.35 -17.29
CA ASP A 2 -12.02 -69.81 -16.79
C ASP A 2 -12.71 -68.95 -15.70
N ASP A 3 -13.88 -68.33 -15.92
CA ASP A 3 -15.23 -68.93 -16.11
C ASP A 3 -15.63 -69.81 -14.89
N ALA A 4 -16.83 -69.80 -14.30
CA ALA A 4 -18.13 -69.17 -14.54
C ALA A 4 -19.05 -69.47 -13.31
N ASP A 5 -20.36 -69.24 -13.51
CA ASP A 5 -21.53 -69.80 -12.80
C ASP A 5 -22.06 -68.98 -11.59
N ASP A 6 -23.36 -68.73 -11.39
CA ASP A 6 -24.60 -68.89 -12.16
C ASP A 6 -25.75 -68.29 -11.28
N ASP A 7 -26.87 -67.98 -11.94
CA ASP A 7 -28.27 -68.14 -11.49
C ASP A 7 -28.98 -67.19 -10.47
N ASP A 8 -30.10 -66.66 -11.00
CA ASP A 8 -31.51 -66.79 -10.55
C ASP A 8 -32.16 -65.87 -9.50
N ASP A 9 -33.12 -65.09 -10.02
CA ASP A 9 -34.58 -65.11 -9.77
C ASP A 9 -35.18 -64.90 -8.36
N ASP A 10 -36.18 -64.00 -8.35
CA ASP A 10 -37.54 -64.11 -7.78
C ASP A 10 -37.73 -64.53 -6.31
N ALA A 11 -38.74 -64.10 -5.57
CA ALA A 11 -39.77 -63.07 -5.65
C ALA A 11 -40.51 -63.13 -4.28
N ASP A 12 -41.43 -62.18 -4.11
CA ASP A 12 -42.76 -62.39 -3.55
C ASP A 12 -43.08 -62.28 -2.03
N ASP A 13 -44.21 -61.57 -1.85
CA ASP A 13 -45.33 -61.77 -0.91
C ASP A 13 -45.23 -61.19 0.52
N ASP A 14 -46.26 -60.52 1.08
CA ASP A 14 -47.68 -60.47 0.73
C ASP A 14 -48.43 -59.37 1.53
N ASP A 15 -49.59 -58.97 0.99
CA ASP A 15 -50.86 -58.60 1.67
C ASP A 15 -50.91 -57.32 2.56
N ASP A 16 -51.93 -56.43 2.55
CA ASP A 16 -53.32 -56.51 2.10
C ASP A 16 -54.01 -55.13 2.30
N ASP A 17 -55.18 -55.00 1.69
CA ASP A 17 -56.35 -54.22 2.10
C ASP A 17 -56.42 -52.67 2.01
N SER A 18 -57.00 -52.24 0.88
CA SER A 18 -58.39 -51.73 0.80
C SER A 18 -58.67 -50.21 0.63
N ALA A 19 -59.41 -49.96 -0.46
CA ALA A 19 -60.59 -49.09 -0.62
C ALA A 19 -60.39 -47.55 -0.71
N GLU A 20 -60.62 -46.91 -1.88
CA GLU A 20 -61.92 -46.51 -2.48
C GLU A 20 -62.51 -45.24 -1.81
N ASP A 21 -63.19 -44.27 -2.43
CA ASP A 21 -63.60 -43.98 -3.80
C ASP A 21 -64.35 -42.62 -3.77
N ASN A 22 -64.47 -41.99 -4.93
CA ASN A 22 -65.54 -41.11 -5.42
C ASN A 22 -66.08 -39.85 -4.68
N THR A 23 -66.02 -38.77 -5.48
CA THR A 23 -66.97 -37.65 -5.66
C THR A 23 -68.42 -37.82 -5.19
N VAL A 24 -68.99 -36.81 -4.51
CA VAL A 24 -70.40 -36.37 -4.68
C VAL A 24 -70.57 -34.86 -4.42
N ASN A 25 -71.41 -34.27 -5.27
CA ASN A 25 -71.94 -32.90 -5.33
C ASN A 25 -72.91 -32.50 -4.19
N GLU A 26 -73.18 -31.19 -4.19
CA GLU A 26 -74.48 -30.53 -3.88
C GLU A 26 -74.87 -30.10 -2.44
N GLU A 27 -74.92 -28.76 -2.32
CA GLU A 27 -76.09 -27.94 -1.96
C GLU A 27 -76.62 -27.75 -0.52
N MET A 28 -76.79 -26.44 -0.21
CA MET A 28 -77.84 -25.80 0.61
C MET A 28 -77.84 -26.04 2.13
N LYS A 29 -78.16 -25.09 3.04
CA LYS A 29 -78.71 -23.73 3.01
C LYS A 29 -78.64 -23.16 4.44
N GLN A 30 -78.47 -21.82 4.56
CA GLN A 30 -79.16 -20.87 5.48
C GLN A 30 -79.29 -21.21 7.00
N GLN A 31 -79.06 -20.32 7.98
CA GLN A 31 -79.34 -18.89 8.07
C GLN A 31 -78.88 -18.35 9.46
N ASN A 32 -78.34 -17.11 9.50
CA ASN A 32 -78.55 -16.03 10.49
C ASN A 32 -78.15 -16.26 11.99
N VAL A 33 -77.58 -15.32 12.78
CA VAL A 33 -77.41 -13.85 12.70
C VAL A 33 -76.56 -13.32 13.90
N ILE A 34 -75.77 -12.24 13.66
CA ILE A 34 -75.27 -11.15 14.57
C ILE A 34 -74.28 -11.52 15.71
N GLY A 35 -73.13 -10.84 15.92
CA GLY A 35 -72.59 -9.63 15.27
C GLY A 35 -71.26 -9.11 15.86
N SER A 36 -70.85 -7.96 15.31
CA SER A 36 -69.77 -7.03 15.72
C SER A 36 -68.31 -7.44 15.44
N SER A 37 -67.80 -7.05 14.26
CA SER A 37 -66.37 -6.92 13.99
C SER A 37 -66.08 -5.61 13.26
N THR A 38 -65.28 -4.76 13.88
CA THR A 38 -64.74 -3.52 13.36
C THR A 38 -63.55 -3.87 12.46
N MET A 39 -63.69 -3.62 11.15
CA MET A 39 -62.62 -3.78 10.16
C MET A 39 -61.59 -2.65 10.31
N VAL A 40 -60.30 -3.01 10.36
CA VAL A 40 -59.19 -2.15 9.94
C VAL A 40 -58.57 -2.79 8.72
N THR A 41 -58.81 -2.17 7.58
CA THR A 41 -58.32 -2.53 6.24
C THR A 41 -56.84 -2.14 6.08
N TYR A 42 -56.02 -3.07 5.62
CA TYR A 42 -54.68 -2.79 5.10
C TYR A 42 -54.79 -2.16 3.71
N ASP A 43 -54.34 -0.91 3.59
CA ASP A 43 -54.33 -0.15 2.34
C ASP A 43 -53.09 -0.51 1.51
N LYS A 44 -53.29 -0.90 0.24
CA LYS A 44 -52.22 -1.12 -0.74
C LYS A 44 -51.81 0.23 -1.33
N THR A 45 -50.65 0.77 -0.97
CA THR A 45 -50.10 1.97 -1.63
C THR A 45 -49.58 1.64 -3.04
N GLN A 46 -50.18 2.25 -4.07
CA GLN A 46 -49.71 2.25 -5.47
C GLN A 46 -48.37 3.00 -5.63
N PRO A 47 -47.52 2.66 -6.62
CA PRO A 47 -46.27 3.39 -6.89
C PRO A 47 -46.55 4.83 -7.34
N LYS A 48 -45.82 5.81 -6.79
CA LYS A 48 -45.88 7.23 -7.21
C LYS A 48 -45.41 7.38 -8.66
N GLN A 49 -46.19 8.10 -9.48
CA GLN A 49 -45.91 8.34 -10.90
C GLN A 49 -44.89 9.47 -11.06
N LYS A 50 -43.90 9.33 -11.96
CA LYS A 50 -42.84 10.36 -12.15
C LYS A 50 -43.19 11.36 -13.25
N VAL A 51 -43.91 10.97 -14.31
CA VAL A 51 -44.18 11.82 -15.48
C VAL A 51 -45.66 11.81 -15.90
N PHE A 52 -46.26 12.99 -16.09
CA PHE A 52 -47.56 13.18 -16.74
C PHE A 52 -47.37 13.61 -18.20
N ILE A 53 -48.17 13.08 -19.13
CA ILE A 53 -48.05 13.43 -20.57
C ILE A 53 -49.38 14.02 -21.07
N SER A 54 -49.36 15.29 -21.49
CA SER A 54 -50.53 16.00 -22.03
C SER A 54 -50.41 16.17 -23.56
N PHE A 55 -51.43 15.78 -24.32
CA PHE A 55 -51.44 15.83 -25.79
C PHE A 55 -52.87 15.77 -26.37
N SER A 56 -53.06 16.20 -27.63
CA SER A 56 -54.36 16.10 -28.33
C SER A 56 -54.66 14.68 -28.82
N ARG A 57 -55.84 14.17 -28.49
CA ARG A 57 -56.24 12.77 -28.78
C ARG A 57 -56.57 12.52 -30.26
N THR A 58 -56.81 13.56 -31.07
CA THR A 58 -57.31 13.44 -32.45
C THR A 58 -56.23 13.15 -33.49
N GLU A 59 -54.94 13.24 -33.17
CA GLU A 59 -53.86 13.22 -34.19
C GLU A 59 -52.70 12.26 -33.91
N LEU A 60 -52.35 12.01 -32.64
CA LEU A 60 -51.05 11.44 -32.26
C LEU A 60 -51.03 9.94 -31.90
N ARG A 61 -52.16 9.22 -32.07
CA ARG A 61 -52.30 7.84 -31.55
C ARG A 61 -51.49 6.74 -32.28
N SER A 62 -51.03 6.92 -33.52
CA SER A 62 -50.55 5.78 -34.32
C SER A 62 -49.04 5.72 -34.65
N GLY A 63 -48.21 6.66 -34.19
CA GLY A 63 -46.76 6.64 -34.48
C GLY A 63 -45.90 7.13 -33.32
N PHE A 64 -45.64 8.44 -33.31
CA PHE A 64 -44.71 9.11 -32.40
C PHE A 64 -44.91 8.80 -30.91
N ILE A 65 -46.16 8.90 -30.39
CA ILE A 65 -46.44 8.66 -28.97
C ILE A 65 -46.11 7.21 -28.58
N ARG A 66 -46.45 6.22 -29.41
CA ARG A 66 -46.13 4.82 -29.11
C ARG A 66 -44.62 4.56 -29.01
N HIS A 67 -43.84 5.21 -29.88
CA HIS A 67 -42.37 5.14 -29.83
C HIS A 67 -41.81 5.83 -28.59
N LEU A 68 -42.36 6.99 -28.21
CA LEU A 68 -42.00 7.72 -27.00
C LEU A 68 -42.28 6.91 -25.73
N LEU A 69 -43.47 6.30 -25.62
CA LEU A 69 -43.83 5.46 -24.48
C LEU A 69 -42.97 4.21 -24.41
N GLY A 70 -42.76 3.53 -25.54
CA GLY A 70 -41.85 2.39 -25.60
C GLY A 70 -40.41 2.77 -25.19
N ALA A 71 -39.95 3.98 -25.47
CA ALA A 71 -38.64 4.46 -25.04
C ALA A 71 -38.59 4.81 -23.54
N LEU A 72 -39.63 5.45 -22.98
CA LEU A 72 -39.75 5.74 -21.55
C LEU A 72 -39.84 4.45 -20.72
N THR A 73 -40.63 3.47 -21.15
CA THR A 73 -40.74 2.15 -20.49
C THR A 73 -39.41 1.41 -20.50
N ARG A 74 -38.69 1.40 -21.63
CA ARG A 74 -37.34 0.80 -21.74
C ARG A 74 -36.31 1.44 -20.82
N LYS A 75 -36.56 2.67 -20.33
CA LYS A 75 -35.70 3.39 -19.38
C LYS A 75 -36.23 3.37 -17.94
N GLY A 76 -37.26 2.57 -17.65
CA GLY A 76 -37.79 2.41 -16.29
C GLY A 76 -38.52 3.63 -15.73
N VAL A 77 -38.93 4.57 -16.58
CA VAL A 77 -39.65 5.78 -16.15
C VAL A 77 -41.14 5.47 -16.00
N SER A 78 -41.70 5.66 -14.80
CA SER A 78 -43.15 5.55 -14.59
C SER A 78 -43.86 6.79 -15.12
N PHE A 79 -44.78 6.60 -16.06
CA PHE A 79 -45.58 7.68 -16.65
C PHE A 79 -47.07 7.37 -16.61
N TYR A 80 -47.88 8.43 -16.67
CA TYR A 80 -49.31 8.34 -16.80
C TYR A 80 -49.79 8.95 -18.12
N ILE A 81 -50.61 8.18 -18.82
CA ILE A 81 -51.47 8.64 -19.90
C ILE A 81 -52.87 8.20 -19.57
N GLU A 82 -53.83 9.08 -19.79
CA GLU A 82 -55.24 8.73 -19.65
C GLU A 82 -55.64 7.69 -20.71
N GLY A 83 -55.92 6.46 -20.28
CA GLY A 83 -56.36 5.34 -21.12
C GLY A 83 -57.86 5.38 -21.41
N ASP A 84 -58.26 4.78 -22.54
CA ASP A 84 -59.66 4.67 -22.98
C ASP A 84 -60.52 3.83 -22.00
N GLU A 85 -61.18 4.47 -21.03
CA GLU A 85 -62.37 3.93 -20.36
C GLU A 85 -63.43 5.02 -20.13
N TRP A 86 -64.70 4.65 -20.30
CA TRP A 86 -65.85 5.52 -20.60
C TRP A 86 -66.45 6.27 -19.38
N ARG A 87 -66.90 7.51 -19.65
CA ARG A 87 -68.05 8.27 -19.09
C ARG A 87 -68.13 8.46 -17.55
N GLY A 88 -67.81 9.67 -17.09
CA GLY A 88 -68.35 10.26 -15.86
C GLY A 88 -67.64 11.53 -15.40
N GLU A 89 -68.37 12.49 -14.83
CA GLU A 89 -67.86 13.77 -14.27
C GLU A 89 -66.81 13.62 -13.15
N ALA A 90 -66.49 12.38 -12.73
CA ALA A 90 -65.49 12.06 -11.71
C ALA A 90 -64.03 12.01 -12.22
N LEU A 91 -63.78 12.16 -13.52
CA LEU A 91 -62.43 12.05 -14.12
C LEU A 91 -61.58 13.33 -14.00
N GLY A 92 -62.20 14.51 -13.90
CA GLY A 92 -61.45 15.77 -13.74
C GLY A 92 -60.63 15.84 -12.48
N SER A 93 -61.21 15.40 -11.36
CA SER A 93 -60.48 15.32 -10.10
C SER A 93 -59.34 14.31 -10.14
N LEU A 94 -59.45 13.24 -10.96
CA LEU A 94 -58.40 12.23 -11.08
C LEU A 94 -57.23 12.71 -11.96
N SER A 95 -57.49 13.31 -13.13
CA SER A 95 -56.42 13.87 -13.98
C SER A 95 -55.64 14.96 -13.24
N PHE A 96 -56.32 15.93 -12.61
CA PHE A 96 -55.64 16.98 -11.84
C PHE A 96 -54.86 16.44 -10.64
N LYS A 97 -55.38 15.40 -9.97
CA LYS A 97 -54.65 14.72 -8.87
C LYS A 97 -53.42 13.99 -9.38
N ARG A 98 -53.47 13.35 -10.56
CA ARG A 98 -52.29 12.71 -11.17
C ARG A 98 -51.26 13.73 -11.64
N ILE A 99 -51.67 14.91 -12.09
CA ILE A 99 -50.75 16.02 -12.39
C ILE A 99 -50.07 16.49 -11.09
N GLU A 100 -50.80 16.64 -9.99
CA GLU A 100 -50.24 17.00 -8.67
C GLU A 100 -49.28 15.94 -8.11
N GLU A 101 -49.54 14.65 -8.38
CA GLU A 101 -48.68 13.54 -7.98
C GLU A 101 -47.44 13.37 -8.88
N SER A 102 -47.39 14.06 -10.02
CA SER A 102 -46.32 13.94 -11.01
C SER A 102 -45.21 14.99 -10.79
N MET A 103 -43.99 14.58 -11.05
CA MET A 103 -42.79 15.42 -10.90
C MET A 103 -42.53 16.26 -12.16
N ILE A 104 -42.86 15.71 -13.33
CA ILE A 104 -42.65 16.31 -14.65
C ILE A 104 -43.98 16.25 -15.42
N ALA A 105 -44.35 17.32 -16.13
CA ALA A 105 -45.37 17.27 -17.17
C ALA A 105 -44.74 17.47 -18.55
N LEU A 106 -44.86 16.47 -19.41
CA LEU A 106 -44.47 16.55 -20.82
C LEU A 106 -45.68 17.04 -21.63
N VAL A 107 -45.60 18.26 -22.17
CA VAL A 107 -46.71 18.90 -22.90
C VAL A 107 -46.41 18.87 -24.39
N ILE A 108 -47.19 18.13 -25.16
CA ILE A 108 -46.98 17.94 -26.59
C ILE A 108 -47.96 18.83 -27.36
N PHE A 109 -47.46 19.96 -27.88
CA PHE A 109 -48.22 20.88 -28.71
C PHE A 109 -48.26 20.39 -30.17
N SER A 110 -49.47 20.18 -30.69
CA SER A 110 -49.75 19.97 -32.12
C SER A 110 -50.79 21.00 -32.60
N SER A 111 -51.02 21.11 -33.91
CA SER A 111 -51.96 22.08 -34.49
C SER A 111 -53.39 21.92 -33.95
N ARG A 112 -53.72 20.73 -33.45
CA ARG A 112 -55.03 20.37 -32.86
C ARG A 112 -55.07 20.35 -31.33
N TYR A 113 -54.04 20.84 -30.64
CA TYR A 113 -54.03 20.86 -29.17
C TYR A 113 -55.16 21.70 -28.58
N THR A 114 -55.52 22.79 -29.23
CA THR A 114 -56.54 23.75 -28.82
C THR A 114 -57.97 23.36 -29.20
N GLU A 115 -58.18 22.25 -29.92
CA GLU A 115 -59.52 21.69 -30.17
C GLU A 115 -60.17 21.12 -28.90
N SER A 116 -59.35 20.78 -27.89
CA SER A 116 -59.78 20.17 -26.63
C SER A 116 -59.70 21.16 -25.48
N ALA A 117 -60.87 21.61 -24.99
CA ALA A 117 -60.96 22.39 -23.75
C ALA A 117 -60.29 21.68 -22.56
N TRP A 118 -60.26 20.34 -22.59
CA TRP A 118 -59.63 19.54 -21.55
C TRP A 118 -58.11 19.66 -21.53
N CYS A 119 -57.46 19.60 -22.70
CA CYS A 119 -56.00 19.78 -22.80
C CYS A 119 -55.59 21.17 -22.29
N LEU A 120 -56.43 22.18 -22.52
CA LEU A 120 -56.19 23.54 -22.03
C LEU A 120 -56.44 23.68 -20.52
N ASP A 121 -57.40 22.98 -19.94
CA ASP A 121 -57.57 22.96 -18.48
C ASP A 121 -56.41 22.21 -17.78
N GLU A 122 -55.94 21.09 -18.35
CA GLU A 122 -54.72 20.41 -17.88
C GLU A 122 -53.51 21.34 -17.93
N LEU A 123 -53.38 22.10 -19.02
CA LEU A 123 -52.31 23.08 -19.18
C LEU A 123 -52.37 24.20 -18.13
N VAL A 124 -53.58 24.67 -17.77
CA VAL A 124 -53.77 25.63 -16.67
C VAL A 124 -53.30 25.03 -15.35
N LYS A 125 -53.64 23.78 -15.05
CA LYS A 125 -53.20 23.13 -13.82
C LYS A 125 -51.68 22.91 -13.80
N ILE A 126 -51.09 22.55 -14.95
CA ILE A 126 -49.64 22.43 -15.11
C ILE A 126 -48.96 23.78 -14.87
N LYS A 127 -49.50 24.87 -15.43
CA LYS A 127 -49.01 26.23 -15.20
C LYS A 127 -49.07 26.61 -13.72
N GLU A 128 -50.20 26.36 -13.05
CA GLU A 128 -50.34 26.62 -11.61
C GLU A 128 -49.27 25.89 -10.77
N LEU A 129 -49.05 24.60 -11.02
CA LEU A 129 -48.03 23.81 -10.30
C LEU A 129 -46.60 24.15 -10.67
N MET A 130 -46.39 24.64 -11.90
CA MET A 130 -45.10 25.14 -12.37
C MET A 130 -44.76 26.48 -11.71
N ASP A 131 -45.73 27.40 -11.58
CA ASP A 131 -45.56 28.68 -10.89
C ASP A 131 -45.27 28.46 -9.39
N GLU A 132 -45.84 27.40 -8.79
CA GLU A 132 -45.54 26.95 -7.42
C GLU A 132 -44.23 26.14 -7.28
N SER A 133 -43.47 25.95 -8.37
CA SER A 133 -42.25 25.13 -8.43
C SER A 133 -42.43 23.65 -8.05
N LYS A 134 -43.66 23.14 -7.95
CA LYS A 134 -43.96 21.74 -7.60
C LYS A 134 -43.72 20.79 -8.77
N LEU A 135 -43.95 21.26 -10.00
CA LEU A 135 -43.86 20.46 -11.22
C LEU A 135 -42.97 21.14 -12.27
N VAL A 136 -42.21 20.36 -13.04
CA VAL A 136 -41.43 20.86 -14.19
C VAL A 136 -42.18 20.57 -15.48
N ALA A 137 -42.56 21.62 -16.22
CA ALA A 137 -43.17 21.47 -17.54
C ALA A 137 -42.11 21.43 -18.65
N VAL A 138 -42.16 20.42 -19.51
CA VAL A 138 -41.29 20.26 -20.69
C VAL A 138 -42.15 20.32 -21.95
N PRO A 139 -42.13 21.44 -22.70
CA PRO A 139 -42.91 21.54 -23.93
C PRO A 139 -42.20 20.82 -25.10
N LEU A 140 -42.97 20.07 -25.87
CA LEU A 140 -42.57 19.42 -27.11
C LEU A 140 -43.45 19.93 -28.24
N PHE A 141 -42.82 20.57 -29.23
CA PHE A 141 -43.49 21.20 -30.35
C PHE A 141 -43.50 20.24 -31.55
N TYR A 142 -44.63 19.59 -31.78
CA TYR A 142 -44.82 18.60 -32.84
C TYR A 142 -45.42 19.27 -34.08
N MET A 143 -44.60 19.51 -35.11
CA MET A 143 -45.02 20.15 -36.37
C MET A 143 -45.71 21.52 -36.19
N VAL A 144 -45.40 22.23 -35.11
CA VAL A 144 -45.91 23.58 -34.80
C VAL A 144 -44.75 24.42 -34.27
N GLU A 145 -44.70 25.72 -34.62
CA GLU A 145 -43.72 26.64 -34.06
C GLU A 145 -44.24 27.34 -32.78
N PRO A 146 -43.37 27.66 -31.79
CA PRO A 146 -43.80 28.36 -30.56
C PRO A 146 -44.44 29.71 -30.82
N SER A 147 -44.04 30.43 -31.87
CA SER A 147 -44.65 31.70 -32.27
C SER A 147 -46.13 31.52 -32.56
N GLN A 148 -46.50 30.46 -33.29
CA GLN A 148 -47.90 30.13 -33.60
C GLN A 148 -48.75 29.87 -32.35
N ILE A 149 -48.14 29.37 -31.28
CA ILE A 149 -48.82 29.09 -30.00
C ILE A 149 -48.92 30.36 -29.14
N LYS A 150 -47.86 31.18 -29.11
CA LYS A 150 -47.82 32.42 -28.32
C LYS A 150 -48.69 33.53 -28.91
N GLU A 151 -48.64 33.68 -30.23
CA GLU A 151 -49.37 34.72 -30.97
C GLU A 151 -50.76 34.23 -31.41
N LEU A 152 -51.07 32.94 -31.17
CA LEU A 152 -52.32 32.27 -31.55
C LEU A 152 -52.61 32.47 -33.05
N GLU A 153 -51.62 32.14 -33.86
CA GLU A 153 -51.62 32.28 -35.32
C GLU A 153 -51.69 30.91 -36.03
N GLY A 154 -52.15 30.90 -37.28
CA GLY A 154 -52.34 29.68 -38.07
C GLY A 154 -53.43 28.74 -37.54
N GLU A 155 -53.38 27.48 -37.97
CA GLU A 155 -54.39 26.45 -37.63
C GLU A 155 -54.56 26.23 -36.12
N PHE A 156 -53.48 26.41 -35.35
CA PHE A 156 -53.50 26.32 -33.89
C PHE A 156 -54.36 27.43 -33.26
N GLY A 157 -54.23 28.66 -33.77
CA GLY A 157 -54.99 29.82 -33.33
C GLY A 157 -56.44 29.83 -33.80
N ASP A 158 -56.71 29.34 -35.02
CA ASP A 158 -58.05 29.17 -35.55
C ASP A 158 -58.88 28.20 -34.67
N SER A 159 -58.31 27.03 -34.37
CA SER A 159 -58.92 26.04 -33.47
C SER A 159 -59.18 26.60 -32.07
N PHE A 160 -58.28 27.44 -31.55
CA PHE A 160 -58.46 28.10 -30.25
C PHE A 160 -59.60 29.13 -30.27
N ARG A 161 -59.71 29.95 -31.32
CA ARG A 161 -60.78 30.94 -31.47
C ARG A 161 -62.16 30.30 -31.54
N ASP A 162 -62.28 29.20 -32.28
CA ASP A 162 -63.52 28.43 -32.38
C ASP A 162 -63.95 27.92 -31.00
N LEU A 163 -63.00 27.40 -30.21
CA LEU A 163 -63.26 26.93 -28.85
C LEU A 163 -63.62 28.07 -27.87
N CYS A 164 -62.99 29.25 -28.03
CA CYS A 164 -63.25 30.43 -27.20
C CYS A 164 -64.68 30.97 -27.39
N SER A 165 -65.23 30.89 -28.61
CA SER A 165 -66.60 31.34 -28.91
C SER A 165 -67.69 30.59 -28.11
N MET A 166 -67.37 29.41 -27.59
CA MET A 166 -68.26 28.50 -26.86
C MET A 166 -68.03 28.50 -25.34
N ASN A 167 -67.11 29.32 -24.80
CA ASN A 167 -66.69 29.29 -23.39
C ASN A 167 -66.76 30.67 -22.70
N ARG A 168 -66.71 30.70 -21.36
CA ARG A 168 -66.73 31.95 -20.56
C ARG A 168 -65.39 32.69 -20.69
N GLU A 169 -65.41 34.02 -20.84
CA GLU A 169 -64.22 34.89 -20.93
C GLU A 169 -63.18 34.61 -19.84
N SER A 170 -63.62 34.38 -18.60
CA SER A 170 -62.71 34.11 -17.47
C SER A 170 -61.90 32.81 -17.60
N ARG A 171 -62.41 31.83 -18.36
CA ARG A 171 -61.72 30.55 -18.62
C ARG A 171 -60.74 30.70 -19.78
N VAL A 172 -61.13 31.47 -20.80
CA VAL A 172 -60.30 31.80 -21.98
C VAL A 172 -59.04 32.55 -21.57
N ILE A 173 -59.14 33.54 -20.68
CA ILE A 173 -57.98 34.29 -20.17
C ILE A 173 -56.96 33.34 -19.52
N LYS A 174 -57.42 32.41 -18.67
CA LYS A 174 -56.55 31.42 -18.03
C LYS A 174 -55.86 30.51 -19.04
N TRP A 175 -56.57 30.09 -20.08
CA TRP A 175 -55.98 29.28 -21.15
C TRP A 175 -54.91 30.05 -21.94
N MET A 176 -55.16 31.32 -22.27
CA MET A 176 -54.17 32.17 -22.95
C MET A 176 -52.89 32.32 -22.12
N GLU A 177 -53.02 32.61 -20.82
CA GLU A 177 -51.87 32.73 -19.92
C GLU A 177 -51.08 31.41 -19.78
N ALA A 178 -51.78 30.28 -19.74
CA ALA A 178 -51.14 28.96 -19.63
C ALA A 178 -50.39 28.58 -20.92
N LEU A 179 -50.98 28.86 -22.09
CA LEU A 179 -50.35 28.67 -23.39
C LEU A 179 -49.09 29.53 -23.52
N GLU A 180 -49.18 30.82 -23.20
CA GLU A 180 -48.04 31.73 -23.28
C GLU A 180 -46.91 31.33 -22.32
N SER A 181 -47.24 30.98 -21.07
CA SER A 181 -46.26 30.64 -20.03
C SER A 181 -45.54 29.32 -20.32
N VAL A 182 -46.29 28.25 -20.64
CA VAL A 182 -45.71 26.93 -20.88
C VAL A 182 -44.97 26.89 -22.23
N ALA A 183 -45.51 27.50 -23.29
CA ALA A 183 -44.82 27.57 -24.59
C ALA A 183 -43.59 28.49 -24.59
N SER A 184 -43.44 29.36 -23.58
CA SER A 184 -42.23 30.17 -23.40
C SER A 184 -41.07 29.44 -22.73
N LYS A 185 -41.27 28.22 -22.22
CA LYS A 185 -40.19 27.37 -21.72
C LYS A 185 -39.35 26.81 -22.86
N LYS A 186 -38.08 26.50 -22.57
CA LYS A 186 -37.19 25.85 -23.53
C LYS A 186 -37.71 24.45 -23.84
N GLY A 187 -38.25 24.26 -25.03
CA GLY A 187 -38.82 22.99 -25.48
C GLY A 187 -38.02 22.26 -26.53
N ILE A 188 -38.53 21.11 -26.93
CA ILE A 188 -37.96 20.21 -27.95
C ILE A 188 -38.78 20.36 -29.25
N TYR A 189 -38.11 20.44 -30.40
CA TYR A 189 -38.72 20.81 -31.68
C TYR A 189 -38.67 19.70 -32.72
N LEU A 190 -39.81 19.32 -33.29
CA LEU A 190 -39.89 18.50 -34.51
C LEU A 190 -40.23 19.40 -35.71
N LYS A 191 -39.27 19.59 -36.61
CA LYS A 191 -39.46 20.23 -37.93
C LYS A 191 -39.85 19.20 -38.98
N GLU A 192 -40.49 19.62 -40.07
CA GLU A 192 -40.98 18.76 -41.17
C GLU A 192 -39.93 17.80 -41.77
N GLN A 193 -38.62 18.05 -41.61
CA GLN A 193 -37.53 17.20 -42.11
C GLN A 193 -36.77 16.41 -41.01
N GLY A 194 -37.24 16.40 -39.76
CA GLY A 194 -36.56 15.75 -38.63
C GLY A 194 -36.88 14.26 -38.44
N SER A 195 -35.93 13.49 -37.90
CA SER A 195 -36.14 12.09 -37.51
C SER A 195 -36.93 11.99 -36.20
N GLU A 196 -38.12 11.36 -36.23
CA GLU A 196 -38.94 11.12 -35.03
C GLU A 196 -38.17 10.35 -33.93
N SER A 197 -37.30 9.43 -34.34
CA SER A 197 -36.51 8.59 -33.41
C SER A 197 -35.45 9.38 -32.63
N GLU A 198 -34.82 10.39 -33.25
CA GLU A 198 -33.85 11.25 -32.59
C GLU A 198 -34.52 12.11 -31.52
N ILE A 199 -35.72 12.62 -31.82
CA ILE A 199 -36.49 13.45 -30.89
C ILE A 199 -37.02 12.63 -29.71
N VAL A 200 -37.47 11.40 -29.94
CA VAL A 200 -37.84 10.49 -28.85
C VAL A 200 -36.64 10.29 -27.90
N ASN A 201 -35.44 10.05 -28.43
CA ASN A 201 -34.24 9.88 -27.62
C ASN A 201 -33.85 11.16 -26.87
N LEU A 202 -33.92 12.33 -27.52
CA LEU A 202 -33.67 13.63 -26.88
C LEU A 202 -34.68 13.91 -25.75
N THR A 203 -35.95 13.59 -25.97
CA THR A 203 -37.03 13.76 -25.00
C THR A 203 -36.81 12.88 -23.77
N VAL A 204 -36.51 11.60 -23.96
CA VAL A 204 -36.21 10.67 -22.87
C VAL A 204 -34.95 11.10 -22.10
N LYS A 205 -33.92 11.59 -22.80
CA LYS A 205 -32.69 12.10 -22.18
C LYS A 205 -32.96 13.32 -21.29
N GLU A 206 -33.77 14.27 -21.75
CA GLU A 206 -34.12 15.46 -20.96
C GLU A 206 -34.98 15.11 -19.74
N VAL A 207 -35.95 14.20 -19.90
CA VAL A 207 -36.78 13.70 -18.79
C VAL A 207 -35.90 13.02 -17.72
N LEU A 208 -34.98 12.14 -18.11
CA LEU A 208 -34.07 11.47 -17.16
C LEU A 208 -33.15 12.46 -16.44
N LYS A 209 -32.66 13.47 -17.15
CA LYS A 209 -31.84 14.53 -16.55
C LYS A 209 -32.58 15.28 -15.46
N ILE A 210 -33.85 15.64 -15.69
CA ILE A 210 -34.68 16.36 -14.71
C ILE A 210 -34.99 15.46 -13.50
N ILE A 211 -35.24 14.16 -13.72
CA ILE A 211 -35.46 13.20 -12.62
C ILE A 211 -34.21 13.12 -11.72
N LEU A 212 -33.02 13.00 -12.31
CA LEU A 212 -31.76 12.92 -11.56
C LEU A 212 -31.47 14.21 -10.76
N GLN A 213 -31.67 15.38 -11.38
CA GLN A 213 -31.39 16.66 -10.73
C GLN A 213 -32.24 16.92 -9.48
N ARG A 214 -33.50 16.46 -9.48
CA ARG A 214 -34.41 16.67 -8.34
C ARG A 214 -34.39 15.55 -7.30
N GLU A 215 -33.83 14.37 -7.62
CA GLU A 215 -33.57 13.32 -6.62
C GLU A 215 -32.39 13.69 -5.70
N GLU A 216 -31.48 14.57 -6.13
CA GLU A 216 -30.39 15.13 -5.33
C GLU A 216 -30.83 16.30 -4.40
N GLU A 217 -31.99 16.91 -4.63
CA GLU A 217 -32.45 18.12 -3.92
C GLU A 217 -33.45 17.86 -2.76
N ILE A 218 -33.72 16.61 -2.35
CA ILE A 218 -34.58 16.31 -1.19
C ILE A 218 -33.73 16.27 0.10
N PRO A 219 -33.85 17.25 1.02
CA PRO A 219 -33.19 17.20 2.32
C PRO A 219 -33.83 16.10 3.18
N SER A 220 -32.97 15.32 3.83
CA SER A 220 -33.29 14.31 4.84
C SER A 220 -34.38 14.75 5.81
N LEU A 221 -35.53 14.08 5.76
CA LEU A 221 -36.54 14.10 6.80
C LEU A 221 -37.01 12.67 7.02
N PHE A 222 -36.46 11.96 8.01
CA PHE A 222 -37.28 11.24 9.00
C PHE A 222 -36.47 11.01 10.30
N PRO A 223 -37.12 11.08 11.47
CA PRO A 223 -36.50 11.07 12.79
C PRO A 223 -36.28 9.67 13.36
N SER A 224 -35.45 9.62 14.42
CA SER A 224 -35.06 8.42 15.14
C SER A 224 -36.21 7.71 15.88
N ALA A 225 -36.09 6.38 15.90
CA ALA A 225 -36.44 5.44 16.98
C ALA A 225 -37.90 5.10 17.31
N GLY A 226 -38.20 3.79 17.16
CA GLY A 226 -39.26 3.06 17.87
C GLY A 226 -38.97 1.55 17.83
N LYS A 227 -38.61 0.96 18.98
CA LYS A 227 -38.27 -0.46 19.18
C LYS A 227 -39.47 -1.41 18.94
N GLY A 228 -39.20 -2.58 18.38
CA GLY A 228 -40.04 -3.78 18.48
C GLY A 228 -39.26 -5.05 18.12
N LYS A 229 -39.10 -5.97 19.07
CA LYS A 229 -38.45 -7.29 18.92
C LYS A 229 -39.34 -8.25 18.13
N SER A 230 -38.76 -9.07 17.25
CA SER A 230 -38.85 -10.56 17.28
C SER A 230 -38.23 -11.20 16.03
N THR A 231 -37.32 -12.13 16.31
CA THR A 231 -37.04 -13.39 15.60
C THR A 231 -37.96 -13.78 14.45
N GLU A 232 -37.38 -14.00 13.26
CA GLU A 232 -37.62 -15.17 12.39
C GLU A 232 -36.62 -15.17 11.21
N LEU A 233 -35.95 -16.30 10.99
CA LEU A 233 -35.17 -16.60 9.78
C LEU A 233 -36.11 -16.70 8.56
N PRO A 234 -35.70 -16.28 7.35
CA PRO A 234 -36.25 -16.81 6.12
C PRO A 234 -35.28 -17.82 5.49
N SER A 235 -35.76 -19.06 5.44
CA SER A 235 -35.35 -20.14 4.55
C SER A 235 -35.38 -19.71 3.08
N GLY A 236 -34.51 -20.33 2.28
CA GLY A 236 -34.30 -20.05 0.87
C GLY A 236 -35.55 -20.03 0.00
N LYS A 237 -35.61 -19.02 -0.87
CA LYS A 237 -36.24 -19.02 -2.20
C LYS A 237 -35.81 -17.74 -2.94
N GLY A 238 -35.08 -17.94 -4.04
CA GLY A 238 -34.84 -17.00 -5.16
C GLY A 238 -34.57 -15.54 -4.80
N GLU A 239 -33.29 -15.15 -4.75
CA GLU A 239 -32.91 -13.74 -4.70
C GLU A 239 -33.36 -13.02 -5.98
N LYS A 240 -34.25 -12.03 -5.83
CA LYS A 240 -34.57 -11.07 -6.89
C LYS A 240 -33.49 -9.98 -6.92
N HIS A 241 -33.05 -9.63 -8.12
CA HIS A 241 -31.94 -8.72 -8.46
C HIS A 241 -32.03 -7.26 -7.96
N GLU A 242 -33.06 -6.85 -7.23
CA GLU A 242 -33.20 -5.47 -6.72
C GLU A 242 -32.84 -5.42 -5.23
N THR A 243 -31.56 -5.18 -4.88
CA THR A 243 -31.09 -4.48 -3.65
C THR A 243 -29.58 -4.60 -3.32
N TYR A 244 -28.70 -5.05 -4.21
CA TYR A 244 -27.27 -5.20 -3.87
C TYR A 244 -26.53 -3.87 -3.56
N LEU A 245 -26.97 -2.73 -4.10
CA LEU A 245 -26.27 -1.45 -3.96
C LEU A 245 -26.81 -0.50 -2.88
N HIS A 246 -28.04 -0.67 -2.40
CA HIS A 246 -28.71 0.37 -1.60
C HIS A 246 -28.49 0.30 -0.07
N LYS A 247 -27.60 -0.55 0.44
CA LYS A 247 -27.44 -0.74 1.90
C LYS A 247 -26.01 -0.76 2.47
N CYS A 248 -24.96 -0.74 1.67
CA CYS A 248 -23.59 -0.76 2.19
C CYS A 248 -22.84 0.54 1.82
N PRO A 249 -22.29 1.29 2.79
CA PRO A 249 -21.38 2.38 2.47
C PRO A 249 -20.14 1.81 1.77
N LEU A 250 -19.86 2.34 0.58
CA LEU A 250 -18.85 1.86 -0.36
C LEU A 250 -17.45 2.42 -0.02
N PHE A 251 -16.99 2.22 1.21
CA PHE A 251 -15.68 2.70 1.66
C PHE A 251 -14.54 2.14 0.81
N GLY A 252 -13.73 3.02 0.21
CA GLY A 252 -12.58 2.66 -0.62
C GLY A 252 -12.89 2.03 -1.98
N MET A 253 -14.16 1.81 -2.34
CA MET A 253 -14.49 1.13 -3.60
C MET A 253 -14.32 2.04 -4.82
N GLU A 254 -14.45 3.36 -4.68
CA GLU A 254 -14.31 4.31 -5.80
C GLU A 254 -12.91 4.25 -6.43
N GLN A 255 -11.85 4.20 -5.61
CA GLN A 255 -10.49 4.08 -6.10
C GLN A 255 -10.25 2.74 -6.83
N ARG A 256 -10.81 1.64 -6.32
CA ARG A 256 -10.70 0.31 -6.94
C ARG A 256 -11.48 0.23 -8.24
N MET A 257 -12.65 0.85 -8.30
CA MET A 257 -13.45 0.99 -9.51
C MET A 257 -12.69 1.76 -10.59
N GLU A 258 -12.08 2.88 -10.23
CA GLU A 258 -11.28 3.68 -11.16
C GLU A 258 -10.06 2.91 -11.69
N GLN A 259 -9.38 2.14 -10.85
CA GLN A 259 -8.28 1.26 -11.28
C GLN A 259 -8.75 0.15 -12.23
N LEU A 260 -9.93 -0.42 -11.97
CA LEU A 260 -10.52 -1.43 -12.85
C LEU A 260 -10.96 -0.81 -14.19
N ARG A 261 -11.57 0.39 -14.20
CA ARG A 261 -11.94 1.14 -15.41
C ARG A 261 -10.73 1.41 -16.30
N LYS A 262 -9.60 1.85 -15.74
CA LYS A 262 -8.36 2.06 -16.50
C LYS A 262 -7.84 0.81 -17.19
N LYS A 263 -8.10 -0.38 -16.63
CA LYS A 263 -7.77 -1.65 -17.29
C LYS A 263 -8.75 -2.04 -18.39
N LEU A 264 -9.92 -1.41 -18.44
CA LEU A 264 -10.97 -1.60 -19.44
C LEU A 264 -10.91 -0.56 -20.58
N GLU A 265 -10.34 0.62 -20.34
CA GLU A 265 -10.21 1.71 -21.33
C GLU A 265 -9.11 1.42 -22.37
N PHE A 266 -9.49 1.21 -23.64
CA PHE A 266 -8.57 1.04 -24.78
C PHE A 266 -9.27 1.34 -26.12
N ASP A 267 -8.52 1.88 -27.09
CA ASP A 267 -8.99 2.34 -28.42
C ASP A 267 -9.18 1.23 -29.48
N CYS A 268 -9.48 -0.02 -29.10
CA CYS A 268 -9.50 -1.14 -30.04
C CYS A 268 -10.88 -1.82 -30.19
N ASP A 269 -11.21 -2.22 -31.41
CA ASP A 269 -12.41 -3.00 -31.77
C ASP A 269 -12.33 -4.50 -31.39
N ASP A 270 -11.31 -4.93 -30.64
CA ASP A 270 -11.14 -6.32 -30.20
C ASP A 270 -11.88 -6.64 -28.88
N THR A 271 -12.21 -7.92 -28.69
CA THR A 271 -12.86 -8.42 -27.46
C THR A 271 -11.87 -8.37 -26.29
N ARG A 272 -12.33 -7.93 -25.10
CA ARG A 272 -11.49 -7.84 -23.90
C ARG A 272 -12.01 -8.70 -22.76
N ILE A 273 -11.16 -9.58 -22.23
CA ILE A 273 -11.39 -10.46 -21.10
C ILE A 273 -10.47 -10.04 -19.96
N ILE A 274 -11.06 -9.68 -18.82
CA ILE A 274 -10.32 -9.25 -17.63
C ILE A 274 -10.54 -10.22 -16.47
N GLY A 275 -9.45 -10.71 -15.89
CA GLY A 275 -9.49 -11.48 -14.64
C GLY A 275 -9.41 -10.58 -13.40
N VAL A 276 -10.45 -10.53 -12.58
CA VAL A 276 -10.46 -9.89 -11.26
C VAL A 276 -10.14 -10.92 -10.19
N VAL A 277 -8.92 -10.86 -9.65
CA VAL A 277 -8.37 -11.87 -8.76
C VAL A 277 -8.02 -11.30 -7.40
N GLY A 278 -7.95 -12.15 -6.38
CA GLY A 278 -7.57 -11.73 -5.03
C GLY A 278 -8.13 -12.64 -3.96
N MET A 279 -7.78 -12.33 -2.72
CA MET A 279 -8.15 -13.13 -1.55
C MET A 279 -9.67 -13.31 -1.40
N PRO A 280 -10.11 -14.43 -0.80
CA PRO A 280 -11.50 -14.56 -0.35
C PRO A 280 -11.92 -13.41 0.57
N GLY A 281 -13.16 -12.93 0.43
CA GLY A 281 -13.70 -11.84 1.25
C GLY A 281 -13.14 -10.43 0.97
N ILE A 282 -12.25 -10.27 -0.03
CA ILE A 282 -11.65 -8.95 -0.37
C ILE A 282 -12.60 -8.01 -1.12
N GLY A 283 -13.75 -8.50 -1.60
CA GLY A 283 -14.74 -7.69 -2.33
C GLY A 283 -14.72 -7.82 -3.86
N LYS A 284 -14.18 -8.90 -4.42
CA LYS A 284 -14.15 -9.16 -5.90
C LYS A 284 -15.55 -9.13 -6.52
N THR A 285 -16.47 -9.92 -5.98
CA THR A 285 -17.87 -10.01 -6.43
C THR A 285 -18.56 -8.66 -6.35
N THR A 286 -18.36 -7.92 -5.24
CA THR A 286 -18.89 -6.56 -5.08
C THR A 286 -18.38 -5.63 -6.17
N LEU A 287 -17.07 -5.62 -6.43
CA LEU A 287 -16.46 -4.77 -7.45
C LEU A 287 -16.95 -5.11 -8.86
N ALA A 288 -17.02 -6.40 -9.21
CA ALA A 288 -17.49 -6.85 -10.51
C ALA A 288 -18.97 -6.50 -10.73
N MET A 289 -19.80 -6.60 -9.70
CA MET A 289 -21.21 -6.22 -9.77
C MET A 289 -21.43 -4.71 -9.83
N MET A 290 -20.62 -3.91 -9.14
CA MET A 290 -20.64 -2.44 -9.29
C MET A 290 -20.34 -2.02 -10.73
N LEU A 291 -19.32 -2.64 -11.34
CA LEU A 291 -18.99 -2.42 -12.75
C LEU A 291 -20.13 -2.91 -13.66
N TYR A 292 -20.72 -4.07 -13.36
CA TYR A 292 -21.85 -4.59 -14.12
C TYR A 292 -22.99 -3.58 -14.19
N GLU A 293 -23.39 -3.05 -13.05
CA GLU A 293 -24.49 -2.10 -12.92
C GLU A 293 -24.23 -0.78 -13.66
N GLU A 294 -22.99 -0.30 -13.67
CA GLU A 294 -22.60 0.90 -14.39
C GLU A 294 -22.57 0.70 -15.91
N TRP A 295 -22.10 -0.47 -16.39
CA TRP A 295 -21.79 -0.68 -17.82
C TRP A 295 -22.83 -1.50 -18.57
N LYS A 296 -23.76 -2.18 -17.90
CA LYS A 296 -24.79 -3.03 -18.55
C LYS A 296 -25.57 -2.30 -19.66
N TYR A 297 -25.84 -1.00 -19.49
CA TYR A 297 -26.57 -0.20 -20.47
C TYR A 297 -25.73 0.32 -21.65
N ARG A 298 -24.40 0.14 -21.61
CA ARG A 298 -23.50 0.49 -22.73
C ARG A 298 -23.47 -0.59 -23.82
N PHE A 299 -23.96 -1.79 -23.50
CA PHE A 299 -24.00 -2.94 -24.40
C PHE A 299 -25.45 -3.32 -24.70
N ILE A 300 -25.68 -3.91 -25.89
CA ILE A 300 -27.04 -4.32 -26.30
C ILE A 300 -27.48 -5.53 -25.49
N ARG A 301 -26.55 -6.42 -25.13
CA ARG A 301 -26.80 -7.60 -24.31
C ARG A 301 -25.78 -7.65 -23.18
N SER A 302 -26.24 -7.88 -21.96
CA SER A 302 -25.38 -8.02 -20.79
C SER A 302 -25.90 -9.12 -19.87
N ALA A 303 -25.00 -9.87 -19.23
CA ALA A 303 -25.37 -10.90 -18.26
C ALA A 303 -24.37 -10.98 -17.10
N SER A 304 -24.86 -11.37 -15.93
CA SER A 304 -24.03 -11.67 -14.75
C SER A 304 -24.37 -13.06 -14.22
N LEU A 305 -23.39 -13.96 -14.16
CA LEU A 305 -23.51 -15.26 -13.52
C LEU A 305 -22.80 -15.22 -12.16
N LEU A 306 -23.57 -15.33 -11.09
CA LEU A 306 -23.07 -15.30 -9.71
C LEU A 306 -22.85 -16.71 -9.17
N GLY A 307 -21.73 -16.93 -8.47
CA GLY A 307 -21.47 -18.19 -7.76
C GLY A 307 -21.35 -19.42 -8.67
N ILE A 308 -20.56 -19.32 -9.75
CA ILE A 308 -20.39 -20.38 -10.75
C ILE A 308 -19.93 -21.70 -10.11
N ARG A 309 -19.05 -21.65 -9.10
CA ARG A 309 -18.63 -22.81 -8.31
C ARG A 309 -19.81 -23.64 -7.79
N LYS A 310 -20.72 -23.01 -7.04
CA LYS A 310 -21.89 -23.68 -6.43
C LYS A 310 -22.90 -24.13 -7.50
N MET A 311 -23.09 -23.34 -8.55
CA MET A 311 -23.99 -23.69 -9.66
C MET A 311 -23.48 -24.90 -10.46
N SER A 312 -22.16 -24.98 -10.68
CA SER A 312 -21.52 -26.09 -11.38
C SER A 312 -21.69 -27.41 -10.63
N GLU A 313 -21.50 -27.39 -9.31
CA GLU A 313 -21.68 -28.57 -8.44
C GLU A 313 -23.13 -29.06 -8.42
N ALA A 314 -24.10 -28.13 -8.45
CA ALA A 314 -25.52 -28.47 -8.39
C ALA A 314 -26.14 -28.91 -9.73
N CYS A 315 -25.63 -28.45 -10.87
CA CYS A 315 -26.31 -28.57 -12.17
C CYS A 315 -25.44 -29.04 -13.36
N GLY A 316 -24.12 -29.18 -13.20
CA GLY A 316 -23.20 -29.58 -14.28
C GLY A 316 -22.86 -28.48 -15.30
N SER A 317 -21.80 -28.67 -16.10
CA SER A 317 -21.21 -27.64 -16.97
C SER A 317 -22.07 -27.23 -18.18
N VAL A 318 -22.87 -28.15 -18.73
CA VAL A 318 -23.72 -27.90 -19.90
C VAL A 318 -24.84 -26.91 -19.57
N ARG A 319 -25.45 -27.04 -18.38
CA ARG A 319 -26.50 -26.12 -17.92
C ARG A 319 -25.99 -24.72 -17.57
N LEU A 320 -24.71 -24.56 -17.23
CA LEU A 320 -24.10 -23.24 -17.02
C LEU A 320 -24.13 -22.41 -18.31
N GLN A 321 -23.87 -23.05 -19.45
CA GLN A 321 -23.87 -22.39 -20.74
C GLN A 321 -25.29 -22.01 -21.19
N GLU A 322 -26.26 -22.91 -21.00
CA GLU A 322 -27.68 -22.63 -21.24
C GLU A 322 -28.17 -21.44 -20.40
N THR A 323 -27.83 -21.42 -19.10
CA THR A 323 -28.19 -20.32 -18.20
C THR A 323 -27.61 -18.99 -18.66
N LEU A 324 -26.35 -18.96 -19.13
CA LEU A 324 -25.74 -17.73 -19.67
C LEU A 324 -26.52 -17.21 -20.88
N TRP A 325 -26.87 -18.11 -21.80
CA TRP A 325 -27.61 -17.74 -23.00
C TRP A 325 -29.03 -17.27 -22.70
N GLU A 326 -29.72 -17.89 -21.75
CA GLU A 326 -31.04 -17.45 -21.29
C GLU A 326 -31.02 -16.00 -20.82
N HIS A 327 -30.00 -15.63 -20.03
CA HIS A 327 -29.82 -14.26 -19.53
C HIS A 327 -29.47 -13.28 -20.67
N LEU A 328 -28.62 -13.67 -21.63
CA LEU A 328 -28.25 -12.81 -22.76
C LEU A 328 -29.39 -12.62 -23.78
N LEU A 329 -30.31 -13.58 -23.86
CA LEU A 329 -31.44 -13.59 -24.80
C LEU A 329 -32.77 -13.14 -24.18
N GLU A 330 -32.76 -12.67 -22.93
CA GLU A 330 -33.92 -12.14 -22.20
C GLU A 330 -35.12 -13.12 -22.17
N GLY A 331 -34.85 -14.42 -22.02
CA GLY A 331 -35.90 -15.43 -21.89
C GLY A 331 -36.62 -15.83 -23.19
N ASN A 332 -36.12 -15.44 -24.37
CA ASN A 332 -36.56 -16.01 -25.66
C ASN A 332 -35.96 -17.40 -25.90
N PHE A 333 -36.11 -18.30 -24.92
CA PHE A 333 -35.60 -19.67 -24.96
C PHE A 333 -36.76 -20.63 -25.23
N PRO A 334 -36.80 -21.33 -26.38
CA PRO A 334 -37.72 -22.45 -26.56
C PRO A 334 -37.21 -23.67 -25.78
N VAL A 335 -38.09 -24.31 -25.01
CA VAL A 335 -37.81 -25.42 -24.08
C VAL A 335 -37.46 -26.75 -24.79
N THR A 336 -37.20 -26.78 -26.10
CA THR A 336 -37.03 -28.03 -26.87
C THR A 336 -35.75 -28.04 -27.71
N GLY A 337 -34.87 -29.00 -27.40
CA GLY A 337 -33.53 -29.14 -27.94
C GLY A 337 -33.47 -29.72 -29.35
N ASP A 338 -33.06 -28.87 -30.30
CA ASP A 338 -32.64 -29.27 -31.65
C ASP A 338 -31.28 -28.64 -31.97
N GLN A 339 -30.34 -29.43 -32.50
CA GLN A 339 -28.94 -29.00 -32.76
C GLN A 339 -28.84 -27.83 -33.76
N THR A 340 -29.80 -27.73 -34.67
CA THR A 340 -29.92 -26.66 -35.69
C THR A 340 -30.38 -25.32 -35.12
N MET A 341 -31.10 -25.30 -34.00
CA MET A 341 -31.54 -24.07 -33.32
C MET A 341 -30.38 -23.41 -32.55
N HIS A 342 -29.46 -24.23 -32.02
CA HIS A 342 -28.27 -23.76 -31.32
C HIS A 342 -27.37 -22.89 -32.20
N GLU A 343 -27.20 -23.25 -33.48
CA GLU A 343 -26.44 -22.45 -34.44
C GLU A 343 -27.13 -21.11 -34.74
N SER A 344 -28.46 -21.08 -34.80
CA SER A 344 -29.24 -19.85 -35.01
C SER A 344 -29.09 -18.87 -33.83
N MET A 345 -29.11 -19.38 -32.59
CA MET A 345 -28.88 -18.59 -31.37
C MET A 345 -27.46 -18.04 -31.31
N LEU A 346 -26.45 -18.88 -31.62
CA LEU A 346 -25.06 -18.43 -31.71
C LEU A 346 -24.88 -17.40 -32.83
N ALA A 347 -25.61 -17.52 -33.95
CA ALA A 347 -25.63 -16.51 -35.00
C ALA A 347 -26.22 -15.18 -34.53
N GLU A 348 -27.21 -15.19 -33.62
CA GLU A 348 -27.78 -13.98 -33.03
C GLU A 348 -26.81 -13.31 -32.04
N LEU A 349 -26.16 -14.09 -31.17
CA LEU A 349 -25.16 -13.57 -30.23
C LEU A 349 -23.92 -13.00 -30.95
N ARG A 350 -23.55 -13.54 -32.11
CA ARG A 350 -22.48 -12.99 -32.97
C ARG A 350 -22.80 -11.62 -33.57
N LYS A 351 -24.07 -11.20 -33.61
CA LYS A 351 -24.47 -9.90 -34.19
C LYS A 351 -24.27 -8.72 -33.24
N THR A 352 -24.25 -8.94 -31.92
CA THR A 352 -24.20 -7.87 -30.91
C THR A 352 -22.95 -7.95 -30.04
N LYS A 353 -22.38 -6.79 -29.67
CA LYS A 353 -21.33 -6.72 -28.64
C LYS A 353 -21.98 -7.02 -27.28
N ILE A 354 -21.36 -7.90 -26.48
CA ILE A 354 -21.90 -8.33 -25.18
C ILE A 354 -21.03 -7.84 -24.02
N PHE A 355 -21.62 -7.74 -22.83
CA PHE A 355 -20.90 -7.55 -21.57
C PHE A 355 -21.27 -8.63 -20.55
N VAL A 356 -20.30 -9.45 -20.15
CA VAL A 356 -20.55 -10.61 -19.26
C VAL A 356 -19.68 -10.54 -18.01
N VAL A 357 -20.29 -10.77 -16.85
CA VAL A 357 -19.58 -11.00 -15.59
C VAL A 357 -19.75 -12.45 -15.16
N LEU A 358 -18.63 -13.15 -15.00
CA LEU A 358 -18.55 -14.54 -14.53
C LEU A 358 -17.92 -14.56 -13.13
N ASP A 359 -18.72 -14.81 -12.10
CA ASP A 359 -18.27 -14.70 -10.70
C ASP A 359 -18.00 -16.08 -10.05
N ASP A 360 -16.92 -16.12 -9.26
CA ASP A 360 -16.42 -17.28 -8.50
C ASP A 360 -16.14 -18.52 -9.37
N VAL A 361 -15.29 -18.33 -10.39
CA VAL A 361 -14.77 -19.43 -11.21
C VAL A 361 -13.71 -20.22 -10.43
N SER A 362 -13.84 -21.55 -10.44
CA SER A 362 -13.00 -22.48 -9.66
C SER A 362 -12.26 -23.51 -10.52
N ASP A 363 -12.65 -23.70 -11.79
CA ASP A 363 -12.06 -24.69 -12.69
C ASP A 363 -11.93 -24.15 -14.14
N LYS A 364 -10.85 -24.50 -14.85
CA LYS A 364 -10.64 -24.11 -16.27
C LYS A 364 -11.71 -24.70 -17.20
N HIS A 365 -12.23 -25.89 -16.92
CA HIS A 365 -13.32 -26.51 -17.68
C HIS A 365 -14.60 -25.66 -17.63
N GLN A 366 -14.86 -24.94 -16.54
CA GLN A 366 -16.00 -24.01 -16.45
C GLN A 366 -15.83 -22.86 -17.46
N LEU A 367 -14.63 -22.27 -17.55
CA LEU A 367 -14.32 -21.22 -18.54
C LEU A 367 -14.42 -21.74 -19.97
N MET A 368 -13.84 -22.90 -20.25
CA MET A 368 -13.90 -23.51 -21.57
C MET A 368 -15.33 -23.87 -21.97
N SER A 369 -16.18 -24.28 -21.03
CA SER A 369 -17.60 -24.54 -21.31
C SER A 369 -18.39 -23.25 -21.58
N LEU A 370 -18.14 -22.18 -20.82
CA LEU A 370 -18.87 -20.91 -20.95
C LEU A 370 -18.44 -20.09 -22.17
N LEU A 371 -17.13 -20.04 -22.42
CA LEU A 371 -16.49 -19.15 -23.39
C LEU A 371 -15.85 -19.89 -24.56
N GLY A 372 -15.71 -21.22 -24.49
CA GLY A 372 -15.15 -22.04 -25.57
C GLY A 372 -16.20 -22.34 -26.63
N ARG A 373 -16.27 -21.45 -27.63
CA ARG A 373 -16.82 -21.58 -28.99
C ARG A 373 -16.76 -20.17 -29.61
N ASP A 374 -16.46 -20.03 -30.90
CA ASP A 374 -16.34 -18.71 -31.57
C ASP A 374 -17.71 -18.03 -31.76
N TRP A 375 -18.39 -17.65 -30.69
CA TRP A 375 -19.69 -16.97 -30.71
C TRP A 375 -19.64 -15.53 -30.17
N ILE A 376 -18.53 -15.17 -29.51
CA ILE A 376 -18.34 -13.84 -28.94
C ILE A 376 -17.95 -12.86 -30.06
N LYS A 377 -18.79 -11.85 -30.29
CA LYS A 377 -18.50 -10.81 -31.28
C LYS A 377 -17.29 -9.98 -30.86
N LYS A 378 -16.42 -9.62 -31.80
CA LYS A 378 -15.34 -8.64 -31.59
C LYS A 378 -15.85 -7.33 -30.98
N GLY A 379 -15.13 -6.83 -29.97
CA GLY A 379 -15.50 -5.66 -29.19
C GLY A 379 -16.44 -5.97 -28.02
N SER A 380 -16.63 -7.26 -27.68
CA SER A 380 -17.32 -7.67 -26.46
C SER A 380 -16.41 -7.59 -25.24
N MET A 381 -17.00 -7.64 -24.05
CA MET A 381 -16.30 -7.44 -22.78
C MET A 381 -16.68 -8.51 -21.77
N ILE A 382 -15.69 -9.14 -21.16
CA ILE A 382 -15.90 -10.23 -20.21
C ILE A 382 -15.06 -9.97 -18.97
N VAL A 383 -15.67 -10.10 -17.79
CA VAL A 383 -15.00 -9.95 -16.50
C VAL A 383 -15.17 -11.26 -15.74
N ILE A 384 -14.06 -11.86 -15.31
CA ILE A 384 -14.02 -13.13 -14.60
C ILE A 384 -13.52 -12.88 -13.18
N THR A 385 -14.26 -13.25 -12.15
CA THR A 385 -13.76 -13.21 -10.77
C THR A 385 -13.29 -14.59 -10.31
N THR A 386 -12.12 -14.65 -9.67
CA THR A 386 -11.61 -15.91 -9.08
C THR A 386 -10.68 -15.66 -7.90
N CYS A 387 -10.51 -16.69 -7.06
CA CYS A 387 -9.51 -16.73 -5.99
C CYS A 387 -8.24 -17.48 -6.42
N ASP A 388 -8.12 -17.94 -7.67
CA ASP A 388 -6.94 -18.64 -8.18
C ASP A 388 -6.45 -17.99 -9.47
N LYS A 389 -5.31 -17.30 -9.37
CA LYS A 389 -4.71 -16.59 -10.50
C LYS A 389 -4.31 -17.54 -11.64
N SER A 390 -3.97 -18.79 -11.35
CA SER A 390 -3.53 -19.77 -12.36
C SER A 390 -4.64 -20.19 -13.33
N LEU A 391 -5.91 -20.02 -12.93
CA LEU A 391 -7.07 -20.34 -13.76
C LEU A 391 -7.25 -19.37 -14.94
N VAL A 392 -6.92 -18.09 -14.71
CA VAL A 392 -7.05 -17.02 -15.71
C VAL A 392 -5.76 -16.77 -16.50
N GLU A 393 -4.63 -17.27 -16.01
CA GLU A 393 -3.33 -17.12 -16.68
C GLU A 393 -3.32 -17.76 -18.06
N GLY A 394 -2.97 -16.98 -19.08
CA GLY A 394 -2.99 -17.38 -20.49
C GLY A 394 -4.38 -17.40 -21.14
N PHE A 395 -5.45 -17.09 -20.39
CA PHE A 395 -6.83 -17.06 -20.88
C PHE A 395 -7.40 -15.62 -20.98
N VAL A 396 -6.94 -14.71 -20.13
CA VAL A 396 -7.41 -13.31 -20.06
C VAL A 396 -6.39 -12.33 -20.67
N ASP A 397 -6.87 -11.19 -21.18
CA ASP A 397 -6.04 -10.13 -21.77
C ASP A 397 -5.30 -9.31 -20.71
N ASP A 398 -5.95 -9.09 -19.56
CA ASP A 398 -5.35 -8.41 -18.41
C ASP A 398 -5.92 -8.97 -17.10
N THR A 399 -5.15 -8.85 -16.02
CA THR A 399 -5.53 -9.27 -14.68
C THR A 399 -5.50 -8.07 -13.73
N TYR A 400 -6.56 -7.90 -12.95
CA TYR A 400 -6.68 -6.94 -11.87
C TYR A 400 -6.66 -7.65 -10.52
N VAL A 401 -5.58 -7.46 -9.75
CA VAL A 401 -5.46 -7.97 -8.38
C VAL A 401 -6.10 -6.96 -7.42
N VAL A 402 -7.17 -7.36 -6.72
CA VAL A 402 -7.91 -6.46 -5.82
C VAL A 402 -7.08 -6.12 -4.58
N PRO A 403 -6.77 -4.82 -4.33
CA PRO A 403 -5.98 -4.42 -3.16
C PRO A 403 -6.81 -4.42 -1.88
N LYS A 404 -6.14 -4.64 -0.72
CA LYS A 404 -6.71 -4.51 0.63
C LYS A 404 -7.26 -3.08 0.88
N LEU A 405 -8.17 -2.94 1.84
CA LEU A 405 -8.54 -1.63 2.39
C LEU A 405 -7.34 -1.00 3.08
N ASN A 406 -7.12 0.29 2.86
CA ASN A 406 -6.15 1.03 3.67
C ASN A 406 -6.69 1.20 5.10
N ASP A 407 -5.81 1.52 6.06
CA ASP A 407 -6.18 1.56 7.48
C ASP A 407 -7.34 2.52 7.77
N ARG A 408 -7.43 3.62 7.03
CA ARG A 408 -8.53 4.59 7.14
C ARG A 408 -9.85 3.98 6.68
N GLU A 409 -9.89 3.45 5.45
CA GLU A 409 -11.08 2.80 4.88
C GLU A 409 -11.52 1.60 5.73
N ALA A 410 -10.56 0.82 6.22
CA ALA A 410 -10.79 -0.34 7.06
C ALA A 410 -11.40 0.07 8.40
N PHE A 411 -10.86 1.13 9.01
CA PHE A 411 -11.39 1.70 10.25
C PHE A 411 -12.79 2.28 10.08
N GLU A 412 -13.06 2.98 8.98
CA GLU A 412 -14.39 3.52 8.66
C GLU A 412 -15.42 2.39 8.48
N LEU A 413 -15.07 1.34 7.71
CA LEU A 413 -15.94 0.18 7.50
C LEU A 413 -16.21 -0.59 8.80
N PHE A 414 -15.17 -0.85 9.60
CA PHE A 414 -15.33 -1.51 10.90
C PHE A 414 -16.20 -0.66 11.84
N SER A 415 -15.94 0.64 11.94
CA SER A 415 -16.66 1.55 12.81
C SER A 415 -18.15 1.63 12.44
N TYR A 416 -18.45 1.65 11.15
CA TYR A 416 -19.83 1.61 10.66
C TYR A 416 -20.57 0.36 11.15
N HIS A 417 -19.95 -0.81 11.07
CA HIS A 417 -20.56 -2.06 11.53
C HIS A 417 -20.56 -2.21 13.07
N ALA A 418 -19.55 -1.67 13.76
CA ALA A 418 -19.41 -1.79 15.22
C ALA A 418 -20.23 -0.77 16.02
N PHE A 419 -20.48 0.41 15.46
CA PHE A 419 -21.15 1.51 16.17
C PHE A 419 -22.41 2.03 15.46
N GLY A 420 -22.68 1.63 14.21
CA GLY A 420 -23.79 2.15 13.42
C GLY A 420 -23.62 3.65 13.12
N GLU A 421 -24.71 4.42 13.22
CA GLU A 421 -24.71 5.89 13.03
C GLU A 421 -24.06 6.67 14.20
N HIS A 422 -23.66 6.00 15.29
CA HIS A 422 -23.12 6.63 16.49
C HIS A 422 -21.58 6.65 16.53
N ILE A 423 -20.93 7.05 15.43
CA ILE A 423 -19.46 7.08 15.28
C ILE A 423 -18.79 8.04 16.30
N HIS A 424 -19.52 9.03 16.82
CA HIS A 424 -18.96 10.14 17.60
C HIS A 424 -19.17 10.08 19.13
N SER A 425 -19.67 8.97 19.71
CA SER A 425 -20.13 8.98 21.12
C SER A 425 -19.43 8.03 22.10
N ARG A 426 -18.31 7.38 21.75
CA ARG A 426 -17.60 6.47 22.70
C ARG A 426 -16.13 6.85 22.88
N GLY A 427 -15.67 6.86 24.14
CA GLY A 427 -14.39 7.39 24.61
C GLY A 427 -13.13 6.69 24.09
N GLY A 428 -11.96 7.15 24.55
CA GLY A 428 -10.65 6.78 24.00
C GLY A 428 -10.29 5.29 23.99
N THR A 429 -10.85 4.47 24.89
CA THR A 429 -10.54 3.03 24.93
C THR A 429 -11.19 2.25 23.79
N PHE A 430 -12.44 2.56 23.41
CA PHE A 430 -13.09 1.95 22.24
C PHE A 430 -12.33 2.26 20.95
N LEU A 431 -11.80 3.49 20.81
CA LEU A 431 -10.96 3.86 19.67
C LEU A 431 -9.69 3.00 19.58
N THR A 432 -9.08 2.70 20.73
CA THR A 432 -7.88 1.85 20.80
C THR A 432 -8.21 0.41 20.43
N LEU A 433 -9.27 -0.16 21.00
CA LEU A 433 -9.72 -1.52 20.68
C LEU A 433 -10.16 -1.66 19.22
N SER A 434 -10.88 -0.67 18.66
CA SER A 434 -11.25 -0.64 17.24
C SER A 434 -10.03 -0.70 16.34
N ARG A 435 -8.95 0.04 16.66
CA ARG A 435 -7.70 -0.03 15.90
C ARG A 435 -7.08 -1.42 15.96
N MET A 436 -7.03 -2.04 17.13
CA MET A 436 -6.51 -3.41 17.27
C MET A 436 -7.31 -4.45 16.46
N PHE A 437 -8.64 -4.33 16.40
CA PHE A 437 -9.48 -5.19 15.55
C PHE A 437 -9.28 -4.93 14.05
N VAL A 438 -9.09 -3.66 13.65
CA VAL A 438 -8.78 -3.28 12.27
C VAL A 438 -7.42 -3.83 11.84
N ASP A 439 -6.42 -3.73 12.72
CA ASP A 439 -5.08 -4.28 12.51
C ASP A 439 -5.15 -5.82 12.36
N TYR A 440 -5.93 -6.50 13.22
CA TYR A 440 -6.15 -7.95 13.12
C TYR A 440 -6.81 -8.37 11.79
N ALA A 441 -7.77 -7.59 11.30
CA ALA A 441 -8.49 -7.87 10.06
C ALA A 441 -7.66 -7.55 8.79
N GLU A 442 -6.54 -6.84 8.92
CA GLU A 442 -5.60 -6.46 7.85
C GLU A 442 -6.31 -5.92 6.59
N GLY A 443 -7.28 -5.02 6.76
CA GLY A 443 -7.98 -4.37 5.65
C GLY A 443 -8.90 -5.29 4.83
N ARG A 444 -9.36 -6.42 5.39
CA ARG A 444 -10.32 -7.33 4.73
C ARG A 444 -11.78 -6.91 4.99
N PRO A 445 -12.54 -6.50 3.95
CA PRO A 445 -13.91 -6.01 4.14
C PRO A 445 -14.84 -6.98 4.86
N LEU A 446 -14.83 -8.27 4.47
CA LEU A 446 -15.71 -9.27 5.10
C LEU A 446 -15.38 -9.49 6.58
N ALA A 447 -14.09 -9.55 6.93
CA ALA A 447 -13.66 -9.73 8.32
C ALA A 447 -14.03 -8.51 9.19
N LEU A 448 -13.80 -7.30 8.68
CA LEU A 448 -14.16 -6.05 9.36
C LEU A 448 -15.68 -5.96 9.59
N LYS A 449 -16.48 -6.36 8.59
CA LYS A 449 -17.95 -6.38 8.69
C LYS A 449 -18.44 -7.39 9.74
N LEU A 450 -17.91 -8.61 9.73
CA LEU A 450 -18.31 -9.67 10.67
C LEU A 450 -17.92 -9.31 12.11
N LEU A 451 -16.67 -8.87 12.32
CA LEU A 451 -16.18 -8.44 13.64
C LEU A 451 -16.96 -7.23 14.16
N GLY A 452 -17.15 -6.20 13.32
CA GLY A 452 -17.93 -5.03 13.70
C GLY A 452 -19.37 -5.42 14.08
N SER A 453 -20.03 -6.25 13.28
CA SER A 453 -21.41 -6.67 13.54
C SER A 453 -21.55 -7.50 14.82
N GLU A 454 -20.57 -8.34 15.17
CA GLU A 454 -20.57 -9.12 16.41
C GLU A 454 -20.40 -8.23 17.65
N LEU A 455 -19.56 -7.21 17.53
CA LEU A 455 -19.22 -6.27 18.60
C LEU A 455 -20.29 -5.18 18.80
N TYR A 456 -21.24 -5.06 17.87
CA TYR A 456 -22.30 -4.05 17.91
C TYR A 456 -23.15 -4.16 19.18
N GLY A 457 -23.26 -3.04 19.89
CA GLY A 457 -24.04 -2.94 21.12
C GLY A 457 -23.41 -3.62 22.35
N LYS A 458 -22.18 -4.13 22.25
CA LYS A 458 -21.43 -4.73 23.38
C LYS A 458 -20.67 -3.68 24.19
N ASP A 459 -20.22 -4.08 25.39
CA ASP A 459 -19.43 -3.24 26.29
C ASP A 459 -17.91 -3.43 26.08
N GLU A 460 -17.12 -2.59 26.73
CA GLU A 460 -15.66 -2.55 26.59
C GLU A 460 -14.99 -3.84 27.09
N ALA A 461 -15.50 -4.43 28.18
CA ALA A 461 -14.97 -5.67 28.74
C ALA A 461 -15.16 -6.84 27.78
N TYR A 462 -16.31 -6.91 27.10
CA TYR A 462 -16.55 -7.91 26.06
C TYR A 462 -15.61 -7.74 24.86
N TRP A 463 -15.37 -6.50 24.42
CA TRP A 463 -14.43 -6.23 23.32
C TRP A 463 -13.01 -6.68 23.66
N ALA A 464 -12.52 -6.35 24.86
CA ALA A 464 -11.19 -6.75 25.32
C ALA A 464 -11.07 -8.28 25.41
N SER A 465 -12.04 -8.94 26.06
CA SER A 465 -12.06 -10.41 26.18
C SER A 465 -12.16 -11.11 24.82
N LYS A 466 -12.95 -10.56 23.89
CA LYS A 466 -13.08 -11.11 22.54
C LYS A 466 -11.79 -10.97 21.75
N LEU A 467 -11.09 -9.85 21.90
CA LEU A 467 -9.79 -9.63 21.27
C LEU A 467 -8.76 -10.64 21.78
N GLU A 468 -8.69 -10.85 23.10
CA GLU A 468 -7.85 -11.90 23.71
C GLU A 468 -8.19 -13.29 23.16
N THR A 469 -9.49 -13.63 23.10
CA THR A 469 -9.96 -14.92 22.57
C THR A 469 -9.56 -15.14 21.12
N ILE A 470 -9.67 -14.11 20.27
CA ILE A 470 -9.32 -14.17 18.84
C ILE A 470 -7.80 -14.23 18.62
N THR A 471 -7.01 -13.65 19.53
CA THR A 471 -5.56 -13.77 19.49
C THR A 471 -5.05 -15.14 19.96
N GLU A 472 -5.81 -15.83 20.83
CA GLU A 472 -5.42 -17.10 21.45
C GLU A 472 -6.02 -18.35 20.76
N SER A 473 -7.21 -18.25 20.15
CA SER A 473 -7.93 -19.38 19.53
C SER A 473 -8.65 -18.98 18.24
N SER A 474 -8.87 -19.92 17.30
CA SER A 474 -9.61 -19.59 16.09
C SER A 474 -11.09 -19.31 16.41
N SER A 475 -11.57 -18.13 16.03
CA SER A 475 -12.99 -17.82 16.13
C SER A 475 -13.78 -18.68 15.14
N VAL A 476 -14.86 -19.33 15.62
CA VAL A 476 -15.82 -20.12 14.82
C VAL A 476 -16.35 -19.36 13.59
N MET A 477 -16.39 -18.02 13.66
CA MET A 477 -16.98 -17.10 12.67
C MET A 477 -16.37 -17.17 11.25
N PHE A 478 -15.17 -17.73 11.08
CA PHE A 478 -14.52 -17.85 9.76
C PHE A 478 -14.29 -19.29 9.31
N GLN A 479 -14.76 -20.30 10.06
CA GLN A 479 -14.42 -21.69 9.78
C GLN A 479 -15.01 -22.21 8.47
N ASP A 480 -16.27 -21.90 8.18
CA ASP A 480 -16.96 -22.42 6.99
C ASP A 480 -16.41 -21.81 5.70
N ASP A 481 -16.06 -20.52 5.73
CA ASP A 481 -15.44 -19.84 4.59
C ASP A 481 -14.04 -20.41 4.29
N TRP A 482 -13.21 -20.69 5.31
CA TRP A 482 -11.85 -21.19 5.08
C TRP A 482 -11.79 -22.70 4.77
N ARG A 483 -12.70 -23.52 5.32
CA ARG A 483 -12.79 -24.97 5.01
C ARG A 483 -12.97 -25.20 3.52
N LEU A 484 -13.86 -24.43 2.89
CA LEU A 484 -14.13 -24.48 1.44
C LEU A 484 -12.88 -24.26 0.56
N PHE A 485 -11.82 -23.63 1.08
CA PHE A 485 -10.58 -23.39 0.34
C PHE A 485 -9.48 -24.40 0.68
N THR A 486 -9.40 -24.88 1.92
CA THR A 486 -8.46 -25.96 2.28
C THR A 486 -8.82 -27.29 1.64
N ASP A 487 -10.11 -27.53 1.38
CA ASP A 487 -10.58 -28.75 0.73
C ASP A 487 -10.17 -28.86 -0.74
N GLN A 488 -9.80 -27.74 -1.37
CA GLN A 488 -9.33 -27.68 -2.76
C GLN A 488 -7.83 -27.93 -2.91
N LEU A 489 -7.10 -28.00 -1.81
CA LEU A 489 -5.68 -28.31 -1.82
C LEU A 489 -5.50 -29.83 -1.89
N ASN A 490 -4.55 -30.28 -2.71
CA ASN A 490 -4.13 -31.67 -2.64
C ASN A 490 -3.33 -31.93 -1.35
N GLU A 491 -3.10 -33.20 -1.01
CA GLU A 491 -2.42 -33.57 0.25
C GLU A 491 -0.98 -33.01 0.35
N LYS A 492 -0.24 -32.91 -0.76
CA LYS A 492 1.10 -32.29 -0.77
C LYS A 492 1.03 -30.79 -0.47
N GLN A 493 0.10 -30.08 -1.12
CA GLN A 493 -0.14 -28.65 -0.91
C GLN A 493 -0.59 -28.35 0.53
N LYS A 494 -1.43 -29.21 1.12
CA LYS A 494 -1.82 -29.12 2.54
C LYS A 494 -0.60 -29.26 3.45
N ASP A 495 0.25 -30.26 3.21
CA ASP A 495 1.45 -30.47 4.01
C ASP A 495 2.44 -29.30 3.91
N VAL A 496 2.65 -28.75 2.71
CA VAL A 496 3.49 -27.57 2.47
C VAL A 496 2.90 -26.33 3.15
N PHE A 497 1.60 -26.11 3.00
CA PHE A 497 0.90 -25.00 3.63
C PHE A 497 1.04 -25.05 5.15
N LEU A 498 0.87 -26.22 5.76
CA LEU A 498 1.05 -26.42 7.19
C LEU A 498 2.51 -26.24 7.63
N ASP A 499 3.49 -26.75 6.86
CA ASP A 499 4.92 -26.53 7.16
C ASP A 499 5.25 -25.03 7.19
N ILE A 500 4.73 -24.23 6.25
CA ILE A 500 4.90 -22.77 6.21
C ILE A 500 4.24 -22.11 7.43
N VAL A 501 2.99 -22.45 7.74
CA VAL A 501 2.24 -21.89 8.89
C VAL A 501 2.98 -22.13 10.20
N CYS A 502 3.52 -23.34 10.38
CA CYS A 502 4.08 -23.77 11.66
C CYS A 502 5.52 -23.30 11.86
N PHE A 503 6.34 -23.31 10.81
CA PHE A 503 7.79 -23.17 10.94
C PHE A 503 8.39 -22.00 10.15
N PHE A 504 7.78 -21.60 9.03
CA PHE A 504 8.45 -20.74 8.05
C PHE A 504 7.70 -19.44 7.71
N LYS A 505 6.82 -18.98 8.61
CA LYS A 505 6.17 -17.68 8.47
C LYS A 505 7.22 -16.55 8.51
N SER A 506 7.12 -15.63 7.54
CA SER A 506 8.01 -14.47 7.37
C SER A 506 9.47 -14.82 7.08
N GLU A 507 9.76 -16.07 6.70
CA GLU A 507 11.08 -16.50 6.24
C GLU A 507 11.28 -16.18 4.75
N ASP A 508 12.54 -16.19 4.31
CA ASP A 508 12.93 -15.93 2.92
C ASP A 508 12.34 -16.99 1.96
N GLU A 509 11.73 -16.55 0.85
CA GLU A 509 11.04 -17.44 -0.09
C GLU A 509 11.98 -18.51 -0.68
N TYR A 510 13.21 -18.12 -1.03
CA TYR A 510 14.18 -19.04 -1.62
C TYR A 510 14.65 -20.09 -0.60
N PHE A 511 14.83 -19.67 0.67
CA PHE A 511 15.09 -20.56 1.78
C PHE A 511 13.97 -21.59 1.96
N VAL A 512 12.72 -21.14 2.07
CA VAL A 512 11.55 -22.01 2.25
C VAL A 512 11.39 -23.00 1.09
N ARG A 513 11.49 -22.53 -0.15
CA ARG A 513 11.41 -23.39 -1.34
C ARG A 513 12.52 -24.44 -1.37
N SER A 514 13.73 -24.09 -0.93
CA SER A 514 14.85 -25.04 -0.88
C SER A 514 14.66 -26.14 0.16
N LEU A 515 14.02 -25.83 1.30
CA LEU A 515 13.69 -26.83 2.33
C LEU A 515 12.55 -27.76 1.91
N LEU A 516 11.55 -27.22 1.21
CA LEU A 516 10.37 -27.98 0.78
C LEU A 516 10.65 -28.86 -0.43
N ASP A 517 11.70 -28.55 -1.21
CA ASP A 517 12.15 -29.31 -2.36
C ASP A 517 12.11 -30.83 -2.13
N SER A 518 11.55 -31.58 -3.07
CA SER A 518 11.61 -33.06 -3.05
C SER A 518 13.06 -33.51 -3.27
N GLY A 519 13.85 -32.73 -4.02
CA GLY A 519 15.24 -33.06 -4.36
C GLY A 519 15.38 -34.07 -5.51
N ASP A 520 14.27 -34.42 -6.15
CA ASP A 520 14.28 -35.21 -7.39
C ASP A 520 14.44 -34.24 -8.58
N PRO A 521 15.56 -34.32 -9.34
CA PRO A 521 15.86 -33.41 -10.44
C PRO A 521 14.82 -33.44 -11.57
N ASP A 522 14.00 -34.49 -11.67
CA ASP A 522 12.91 -34.61 -12.64
C ASP A 522 11.55 -34.13 -12.09
N SER A 523 11.45 -33.86 -10.78
CA SER A 523 10.23 -33.37 -10.15
C SER A 523 10.29 -31.85 -9.93
N THR A 524 9.46 -31.10 -10.66
CA THR A 524 9.25 -29.65 -10.45
C THR A 524 8.32 -29.34 -9.27
N ASP A 525 7.97 -30.34 -8.46
CA ASP A 525 6.83 -30.34 -7.55
C ASP A 525 6.90 -29.22 -6.49
N ALA A 526 7.94 -29.13 -5.65
CA ALA A 526 7.99 -28.16 -4.53
C ALA A 526 7.93 -26.68 -4.92
N VAL A 527 8.57 -26.34 -6.05
CA VAL A 527 8.49 -25.00 -6.63
C VAL A 527 7.09 -24.71 -7.14
N SER A 528 6.39 -25.75 -7.65
CA SER A 528 5.01 -25.64 -8.06
C SER A 528 4.08 -25.44 -6.85
N GLU A 529 4.24 -26.15 -5.73
CA GLU A 529 3.28 -26.01 -4.62
C GLU A 529 3.35 -24.64 -3.91
N VAL A 530 4.54 -24.09 -3.65
CA VAL A 530 4.64 -22.73 -3.06
C VAL A 530 4.05 -21.70 -4.03
N LYS A 531 4.34 -21.83 -5.33
CA LYS A 531 3.77 -20.96 -6.37
C LYS A 531 2.25 -21.11 -6.47
N ASP A 532 1.72 -22.31 -6.35
CA ASP A 532 0.29 -22.60 -6.36
C ASP A 532 -0.40 -21.95 -5.16
N LEU A 533 0.17 -22.04 -3.97
CA LEU A 533 -0.34 -21.38 -2.77
C LEU A 533 -0.35 -19.84 -2.91
N VAL A 534 0.67 -19.27 -3.58
CA VAL A 534 0.71 -17.83 -3.92
C VAL A 534 -0.39 -17.48 -4.94
N ASN A 535 -0.56 -18.30 -5.98
CA ASN A 535 -1.58 -18.10 -7.01
C ASN A 535 -3.00 -18.20 -6.44
N LYS A 536 -3.21 -19.05 -5.42
CA LYS A 536 -4.46 -19.17 -4.65
C LYS A 536 -4.61 -18.12 -3.54
N PHE A 537 -3.65 -17.19 -3.41
CA PHE A 537 -3.59 -16.13 -2.40
C PHE A 537 -3.64 -16.63 -0.94
N LEU A 538 -3.28 -17.89 -0.67
CA LEU A 538 -3.21 -18.43 0.70
C LEU A 538 -1.96 -17.93 1.43
N ILE A 539 -0.87 -17.76 0.67
CA ILE A 539 0.37 -17.11 1.11
C ILE A 539 0.69 -15.95 0.16
N ARG A 540 1.49 -14.99 0.61
CA ARG A 540 1.96 -13.86 -0.21
C ARG A 540 3.47 -13.77 -0.12
N ILE A 541 4.13 -13.44 -1.22
CA ILE A 541 5.54 -13.05 -1.17
C ILE A 541 5.59 -11.52 -1.10
N ALA A 542 6.12 -10.98 -0.01
CA ALA A 542 6.34 -9.54 0.17
C ALA A 542 7.81 -9.33 0.56
N ASP A 543 8.50 -8.43 -0.14
CA ASP A 543 9.92 -8.15 0.08
C ASP A 543 10.82 -9.41 0.10
N GLY A 544 10.50 -10.39 -0.74
CA GLY A 544 11.20 -11.67 -0.84
C GLY A 544 10.91 -12.67 0.30
N ARG A 545 9.98 -12.35 1.20
CA ARG A 545 9.58 -13.20 2.33
C ARG A 545 8.19 -13.79 2.17
N VAL A 546 7.99 -14.97 2.71
CA VAL A 546 6.70 -15.67 2.73
C VAL A 546 5.84 -15.11 3.86
N GLU A 547 4.91 -14.25 3.52
CA GLU A 547 3.95 -13.66 4.43
C GLU A 547 2.62 -14.41 4.41
N MET A 548 2.00 -14.51 5.58
CA MET A 548 0.69 -15.12 5.76
C MET A 548 -0.22 -14.23 6.58
N ASN A 549 -1.49 -14.24 6.22
CA ASN A 549 -2.50 -13.43 6.89
C ASN A 549 -2.76 -13.97 8.30
N VAL A 550 -2.72 -13.11 9.30
CA VAL A 550 -2.82 -13.49 10.72
C VAL A 550 -4.06 -14.34 11.05
N PRO A 551 -5.29 -14.04 10.55
CA PRO A 551 -6.47 -14.85 10.82
C PRO A 551 -6.43 -16.25 10.17
N LEU A 552 -5.68 -16.40 9.06
CA LEU A 552 -5.51 -17.71 8.41
C LEU A 552 -4.56 -18.58 9.25
N CYS A 553 -3.49 -17.99 9.79
CA CYS A 553 -2.54 -18.69 10.66
C CYS A 553 -3.21 -19.24 11.94
N THR A 554 -4.12 -18.49 12.56
CA THR A 554 -4.82 -18.95 13.77
C THR A 554 -5.80 -20.07 13.45
N PHE A 555 -6.57 -19.96 12.36
CA PHE A 555 -7.47 -21.02 11.90
C PHE A 555 -6.74 -22.31 11.48
N SER A 556 -5.62 -22.21 10.76
CA SER A 556 -4.85 -23.38 10.32
C SER A 556 -4.18 -24.15 11.45
N LYS A 557 -3.95 -23.52 12.61
CA LYS A 557 -3.44 -24.20 13.82
C LYS A 557 -4.47 -25.14 14.44
N ASP A 558 -5.75 -24.79 14.36
CA ASP A 558 -6.86 -25.57 14.94
C ASP A 558 -7.38 -26.66 13.99
N LEU A 559 -7.04 -26.59 12.70
CA LEU A 559 -7.38 -27.62 11.69
C LEU A 559 -6.45 -28.85 11.74
N ALA A 560 -5.69 -29.00 12.82
CA ALA A 560 -4.73 -30.07 12.97
C ALA A 560 -5.41 -31.40 13.36
N SER A 561 -5.69 -32.22 12.36
CA SER A 561 -5.19 -33.60 12.41
C SER A 561 -4.63 -33.98 11.03
N PRO A 562 -3.40 -33.55 10.71
CA PRO A 562 -2.70 -34.06 9.56
C PRO A 562 -2.04 -35.38 9.93
N ARG A 563 -1.78 -36.22 8.94
CA ARG A 563 -0.97 -37.45 9.02
C ARG A 563 0.35 -37.35 9.83
N TRP A 564 0.85 -36.13 10.08
CA TRP A 564 2.14 -35.84 10.70
C TRP A 564 2.04 -34.83 11.85
N LEU A 565 2.74 -35.09 12.95
CA LEU A 565 2.89 -34.21 14.11
C LEU A 565 3.91 -33.09 13.82
N ARG A 566 3.49 -31.84 14.00
CA ARG A 566 4.31 -30.63 13.89
C ARG A 566 4.33 -29.95 15.24
N LEU A 567 5.48 -29.95 15.90
CA LEU A 567 5.58 -29.54 17.31
C LEU A 567 6.28 -28.18 17.41
N TRP A 568 5.57 -27.17 17.88
CA TRP A 568 6.10 -25.82 18.15
C TRP A 568 5.71 -25.28 19.53
N ASN A 569 4.75 -25.92 20.20
CA ASN A 569 4.39 -25.60 21.57
C ASN A 569 5.33 -26.34 22.53
N TYR A 570 5.82 -25.62 23.54
CA TYR A 570 6.71 -26.15 24.56
C TYR A 570 6.13 -27.38 25.28
N GLU A 571 4.86 -27.32 25.70
CA GLU A 571 4.25 -28.40 26.49
C GLU A 571 4.15 -29.70 25.68
N ASP A 572 3.72 -29.60 24.43
CA ASP A 572 3.58 -30.73 23.51
C ASP A 572 4.94 -31.35 23.18
N ILE A 573 5.97 -30.52 22.90
CA ILE A 573 7.33 -30.98 22.63
C ILE A 573 7.89 -31.76 23.83
N ILE A 574 7.77 -31.21 25.04
CA ILE A 574 8.31 -31.84 26.24
C ILE A 574 7.54 -33.11 26.61
N SER A 575 6.23 -33.13 26.38
CA SER A 575 5.42 -34.34 26.54
C SER A 575 5.89 -35.43 25.58
N GLU A 576 6.06 -35.12 24.29
CA GLU A 576 6.49 -36.10 23.28
C GLU A 576 7.91 -36.62 23.53
N LEU A 577 8.86 -35.74 23.90
CA LEU A 577 10.23 -36.13 24.25
C LEU A 577 10.29 -37.08 25.46
N LYS A 578 9.30 -37.03 26.36
CA LYS A 578 9.22 -37.91 27.54
C LYS A 578 8.42 -39.19 27.30
N GLN A 579 7.26 -39.11 26.66
CA GLN A 579 6.33 -40.23 26.51
C GLN A 579 6.62 -41.11 25.29
N LYS A 580 7.23 -40.55 24.23
CA LYS A 580 7.69 -41.25 23.01
C LYS A 580 6.64 -42.13 22.31
N SER A 581 5.34 -41.91 22.54
CA SER A 581 4.26 -42.76 22.01
C SER A 581 4.07 -42.61 20.50
N ASP A 582 4.27 -41.41 19.96
CA ASP A 582 3.99 -41.07 18.55
C ASP A 582 5.21 -40.53 17.80
N ALA A 583 6.42 -40.80 18.31
CA ALA A 583 7.69 -40.28 17.77
C ALA A 583 7.87 -40.50 16.26
N ASN A 584 7.36 -41.61 15.71
CA ASN A 584 7.44 -41.89 14.26
C ASN A 584 6.63 -40.91 13.40
N ASN A 585 5.59 -40.28 13.94
CA ASN A 585 4.75 -39.34 13.21
C ASN A 585 5.29 -37.90 13.27
N VAL A 586 6.37 -37.65 14.03
CA VAL A 586 6.94 -36.31 14.18
C VAL A 586 7.67 -35.88 12.91
N ARG A 587 7.21 -34.77 12.32
CA ARG A 587 7.75 -34.17 11.10
C ARG A 587 8.63 -32.95 11.37
N GLY A 588 8.34 -32.19 12.42
CA GLY A 588 9.13 -31.00 12.76
C GLY A 588 9.05 -30.60 14.23
N ILE A 589 10.14 -30.06 14.76
CA ILE A 589 10.29 -29.63 16.16
C ILE A 589 10.92 -28.24 16.21
N PHE A 590 10.18 -27.24 16.67
CA PHE A 590 10.69 -25.89 16.94
C PHE A 590 10.58 -25.59 18.44
N LEU A 591 11.69 -25.75 19.16
CA LEU A 591 11.75 -25.60 20.60
C LEU A 591 12.46 -24.30 20.98
N ASP A 592 11.74 -23.46 21.73
CA ASP A 592 12.29 -22.28 22.40
C ASP A 592 12.77 -22.66 23.82
N MET A 593 14.10 -22.72 23.99
CA MET A 593 14.76 -23.06 25.24
C MET A 593 14.62 -21.98 26.32
N SER A 594 14.22 -20.75 25.96
CA SER A 594 13.97 -19.72 26.98
C SER A 594 12.85 -20.14 27.94
N LYS A 595 11.88 -20.92 27.43
CA LYS A 595 10.72 -21.45 28.17
C LYS A 595 11.07 -22.62 29.10
N LEU A 596 12.25 -23.24 28.94
CA LEU A 596 12.73 -24.27 29.86
C LEU A 596 13.15 -23.62 31.19
N THR A 597 12.42 -23.87 32.27
CA THR A 597 12.79 -23.36 33.60
C THR A 597 13.88 -24.17 34.29
N THR A 598 14.07 -25.43 33.87
CA THR A 598 15.06 -26.37 34.43
C THR A 598 15.83 -27.08 33.32
N SER A 599 17.06 -27.48 33.64
CA SER A 599 17.86 -28.29 32.71
C SER A 599 17.25 -29.69 32.55
N MET A 600 17.09 -30.14 31.31
CA MET A 600 16.52 -31.44 30.97
C MET A 600 17.62 -32.41 30.53
N TRP A 601 17.51 -33.66 30.99
CA TRP A 601 18.34 -34.76 30.52
C TRP A 601 17.76 -35.35 29.23
N LEU A 602 18.58 -35.45 28.18
CA LEU A 602 18.21 -36.16 26.95
C LEU A 602 18.76 -37.58 27.03
N GLU A 603 17.88 -38.58 26.93
CA GLU A 603 18.30 -39.97 26.88
C GLU A 603 19.01 -40.28 25.54
N PRO A 604 20.01 -41.19 25.51
CA PRO A 604 20.75 -41.50 24.28
C PRO A 604 19.89 -41.97 23.09
N LEU A 605 18.69 -42.50 23.36
CA LEU A 605 17.78 -43.05 22.37
C LEU A 605 16.61 -42.11 22.01
N THR A 606 16.65 -40.83 22.42
CA THR A 606 15.52 -39.90 22.30
C THR A 606 15.05 -39.71 20.85
N PHE A 607 15.98 -39.56 19.89
CA PHE A 607 15.65 -39.24 18.50
C PHE A 607 15.54 -40.47 17.57
N ILE A 608 15.87 -41.68 18.05
CA ILE A 608 15.95 -42.89 17.20
C ILE A 608 14.62 -43.23 16.51
N ASN A 609 13.50 -42.98 17.20
CA ASN A 609 12.17 -43.29 16.68
C ASN A 609 11.56 -42.13 15.88
N MET A 610 12.28 -41.02 15.66
CA MET A 610 11.77 -39.85 14.91
C MET A 610 12.18 -39.91 13.42
N ARG A 611 11.89 -41.03 12.76
CA ARG A 611 12.41 -41.33 11.41
C ARG A 611 11.93 -40.38 10.30
N ASN A 612 10.78 -39.74 10.49
CA ASN A 612 10.17 -38.83 9.51
C ASN A 612 10.45 -37.34 9.80
N LEU A 613 11.36 -37.06 10.74
CA LEU A 613 11.70 -35.70 11.15
C LEU A 613 12.45 -34.99 10.02
N ARG A 614 11.91 -33.86 9.57
CA ARG A 614 12.48 -33.02 8.50
C ARG A 614 13.09 -31.73 9.03
N TYR A 615 12.48 -31.13 10.04
CA TYR A 615 12.88 -29.81 10.54
C TYR A 615 13.10 -29.85 12.04
N MET A 616 14.27 -29.41 12.49
CA MET A 616 14.58 -29.28 13.91
C MET A 616 15.22 -27.93 14.16
N LYS A 617 14.58 -27.11 15.00
CA LYS A 617 15.10 -25.81 15.45
C LYS A 617 15.02 -25.73 16.96
N ILE A 618 16.18 -25.73 17.61
CA ILE A 618 16.32 -25.53 19.05
C ILE A 618 17.03 -24.19 19.24
N TYR A 619 16.30 -23.20 19.74
CA TYR A 619 16.75 -21.79 19.82
C TYR A 619 16.38 -21.18 21.18
N ASP A 620 16.84 -19.97 21.46
CA ASP A 620 16.48 -19.21 22.67
C ASP A 620 15.97 -17.82 22.28
N SER A 621 14.70 -17.53 22.53
CA SER A 621 14.08 -16.24 22.18
C SER A 621 14.53 -15.06 23.04
N CYS A 622 15.08 -15.30 24.24
CA CYS A 622 15.58 -14.26 25.14
C CYS A 622 16.99 -13.80 24.79
N CYS A 623 17.70 -14.53 23.92
CA CYS A 623 19.10 -14.23 23.56
C CYS A 623 19.31 -14.03 22.05
N PRO A 624 18.96 -12.85 21.49
CA PRO A 624 19.26 -12.59 20.08
C PRO A 624 20.76 -12.33 19.83
N ARG A 625 21.52 -11.78 20.81
CA ARG A 625 22.90 -11.28 20.61
C ARG A 625 23.85 -11.25 21.82
N GLN A 626 23.55 -11.87 22.97
CA GLN A 626 24.46 -11.89 24.14
C GLN A 626 24.40 -13.24 24.85
N CYS A 627 25.53 -13.96 24.84
CA CYS A 627 25.58 -15.39 25.09
C CYS A 627 25.93 -15.74 26.54
N GLU A 628 24.97 -15.55 27.45
CA GLU A 628 25.07 -16.04 28.83
C GLU A 628 24.14 -17.24 29.14
N ALA A 629 23.16 -17.54 28.29
CA ALA A 629 22.24 -18.66 28.54
C ALA A 629 22.89 -20.01 28.20
N ASP A 630 23.26 -20.82 29.20
CA ASP A 630 23.78 -22.18 28.99
C ASP A 630 22.76 -23.09 28.31
N CYS A 631 23.26 -24.05 27.50
CA CYS A 631 22.40 -25.08 26.93
C CYS A 631 21.74 -25.87 28.06
N LYS A 632 20.41 -25.81 28.15
CA LYS A 632 19.65 -26.47 29.21
C LYS A 632 19.54 -27.99 29.01
N PHE A 633 20.03 -28.51 27.88
CA PHE A 633 20.09 -29.94 27.63
C PHE A 633 21.43 -30.53 28.08
N ASN A 634 21.36 -31.52 28.96
CA ASN A 634 22.53 -32.27 29.39
C ASN A 634 22.60 -33.61 28.64
N CYS A 635 23.73 -33.88 27.99
CA CYS A 635 24.03 -35.13 27.28
C CYS A 635 25.42 -35.65 27.69
N ARG A 636 25.52 -36.34 28.84
CA ARG A 636 26.82 -36.87 29.36
C ARG A 636 27.33 -38.10 28.60
N GLU A 637 26.43 -38.87 27.98
CA GLU A 637 26.78 -40.14 27.29
C GLU A 637 26.60 -40.06 25.76
N GLY A 638 26.38 -38.84 25.22
CA GLY A 638 26.01 -38.66 23.82
C GLY A 638 24.59 -39.15 23.49
N PHE A 639 24.20 -39.07 22.23
CA PHE A 639 22.95 -39.62 21.73
C PHE A 639 23.11 -40.11 20.29
N LYS A 640 22.24 -41.04 19.88
CA LYS A 640 22.13 -41.51 18.50
C LYS A 640 21.25 -40.56 17.69
N PHE A 641 21.65 -40.31 16.45
CA PHE A 641 20.97 -39.33 15.60
C PHE A 641 20.84 -39.82 14.14
N PRO A 642 20.21 -40.99 13.88
CA PRO A 642 20.13 -41.61 12.56
C PRO A 642 19.00 -41.01 11.70
N LEU A 643 18.93 -39.67 11.63
CA LEU A 643 17.84 -38.96 10.99
C LEU A 643 18.12 -38.75 9.49
N GLU A 644 17.51 -39.57 8.64
CA GLU A 644 17.77 -39.58 7.19
C GLU A 644 16.95 -38.52 6.42
N GLU A 645 15.78 -38.14 6.94
CA GLU A 645 14.84 -37.20 6.28
C GLU A 645 15.10 -35.73 6.65
N VAL A 646 16.09 -35.44 7.51
CA VAL A 646 16.34 -34.08 8.02
C VAL A 646 16.84 -33.17 6.90
N ARG A 647 16.14 -32.04 6.74
CA ARG A 647 16.44 -30.99 5.77
C ARG A 647 16.94 -29.72 6.43
N TYR A 648 16.49 -29.44 7.64
CA TYR A 648 16.86 -28.27 8.43
C TYR A 648 17.23 -28.68 9.85
N LEU A 649 18.48 -28.43 10.25
CA LEU A 649 18.97 -28.67 11.59
C LEU A 649 19.59 -27.39 12.17
N HIS A 650 18.84 -26.72 13.05
CA HIS A 650 19.31 -25.60 13.83
C HIS A 650 19.35 -25.96 15.31
N TRP A 651 20.53 -25.87 15.92
CA TRP A 651 20.71 -26.16 17.34
C TRP A 651 21.68 -25.17 17.97
N LEU A 652 21.12 -24.19 18.68
CA LEU A 652 21.90 -23.21 19.44
C LEU A 652 22.64 -23.91 20.58
N LYS A 653 23.96 -23.69 20.69
CA LYS A 653 24.83 -24.31 21.70
C LYS A 653 24.71 -25.85 21.69
N PHE A 654 24.97 -26.44 20.54
CA PHE A 654 24.95 -27.90 20.37
C PHE A 654 25.87 -28.57 21.43
N PRO A 655 25.38 -29.57 22.17
CA PRO A 655 26.04 -30.04 23.39
C PRO A 655 27.24 -30.98 23.16
N LEU A 656 27.39 -31.53 21.95
CA LEU A 656 28.49 -32.45 21.62
C LEU A 656 29.62 -31.74 20.87
N LYS A 657 30.81 -32.35 20.88
CA LYS A 657 31.99 -31.84 20.16
C LYS A 657 31.98 -32.12 18.65
N GLU A 658 31.07 -32.96 18.19
CA GLU A 658 30.85 -33.34 16.80
C GLU A 658 29.45 -33.93 16.66
N LEU A 659 28.89 -33.92 15.45
CA LEU A 659 27.64 -34.62 15.17
C LEU A 659 27.85 -36.15 15.26
N PRO A 660 26.85 -36.91 15.77
CA PRO A 660 26.96 -38.36 15.91
C PRO A 660 27.33 -39.07 14.59
N VAL A 661 28.13 -40.14 14.71
CA VAL A 661 28.64 -40.90 13.55
C VAL A 661 27.51 -41.45 12.67
N ASP A 662 26.38 -41.81 13.27
CA ASP A 662 25.19 -42.33 12.58
C ASP A 662 24.34 -41.27 11.87
N PHE A 663 24.70 -39.98 11.94
CA PHE A 663 24.01 -38.91 11.22
C PHE A 663 24.20 -39.02 9.70
N ARG A 664 23.11 -38.81 8.95
CA ARG A 664 23.01 -39.03 7.50
C ARG A 664 22.56 -37.74 6.80
N PRO A 665 23.48 -36.95 6.21
CA PRO A 665 23.18 -35.60 5.74
C PRO A 665 22.72 -35.53 4.26
N GLU A 666 22.31 -36.64 3.63
CA GLU A 666 21.98 -36.69 2.21
C GLU A 666 20.83 -35.74 1.84
N ASN A 667 19.84 -35.59 2.73
CA ASN A 667 18.71 -34.67 2.57
C ASN A 667 18.91 -33.28 3.19
N LEU A 668 20.04 -33.05 3.86
CA LEU A 668 20.28 -31.84 4.62
C LEU A 668 20.50 -30.65 3.68
N VAL A 669 19.74 -29.58 3.89
CA VAL A 669 19.80 -28.33 3.11
C VAL A 669 20.44 -27.21 3.92
N ASP A 670 20.13 -27.13 5.21
CA ASP A 670 20.67 -26.12 6.13
C ASP A 670 21.12 -26.74 7.46
N LEU A 671 22.37 -26.47 7.83
CA LEU A 671 23.01 -26.88 9.07
C LEU A 671 23.45 -25.65 9.86
N SER A 672 22.84 -25.42 11.02
CA SER A 672 23.13 -24.28 11.87
C SER A 672 23.40 -24.73 13.31
N LEU A 673 24.66 -24.65 13.75
CA LEU A 673 25.13 -25.02 15.08
C LEU A 673 25.84 -23.84 15.78
N PRO A 674 25.22 -22.66 15.91
CA PRO A 674 25.89 -21.48 16.43
C PRO A 674 26.21 -21.61 17.93
N TYR A 675 27.30 -20.98 18.37
CA TYR A 675 27.81 -20.97 19.75
C TYR A 675 28.11 -22.37 20.32
N SER A 676 28.39 -23.34 19.46
CA SER A 676 28.63 -24.73 19.86
C SER A 676 30.10 -25.01 20.13
N ASN A 677 30.41 -25.92 21.04
CA ASN A 677 31.80 -26.35 21.31
C ASN A 677 32.26 -27.47 20.36
N ILE A 678 31.83 -27.41 19.10
CA ILE A 678 32.23 -28.39 18.09
C ILE A 678 33.69 -28.16 17.68
N THR A 679 34.42 -29.25 17.48
CA THR A 679 35.82 -29.26 17.03
C THR A 679 35.95 -29.62 15.54
N ARG A 680 35.04 -30.47 15.07
CA ARG A 680 34.79 -30.85 13.68
C ARG A 680 33.29 -31.08 13.49
N VAL A 681 32.79 -31.02 12.26
CA VAL A 681 31.34 -31.18 11.99
C VAL A 681 30.90 -32.64 12.17
N TRP A 682 31.55 -33.59 11.47
CA TRP A 682 31.36 -35.03 11.62
C TRP A 682 32.62 -35.79 11.18
N GLU A 683 32.70 -37.06 11.54
CA GLU A 683 33.77 -37.95 11.11
C GLU A 683 33.54 -38.53 9.71
N GLY A 684 34.61 -38.57 8.91
CA GLY A 684 34.62 -39.14 7.56
C GLY A 684 33.98 -38.22 6.50
N GLU A 685 34.13 -38.62 5.24
CA GLU A 685 33.47 -37.93 4.13
C GLU A 685 32.04 -38.44 3.97
N LYS A 686 31.06 -37.53 4.03
CA LYS A 686 29.64 -37.82 3.85
C LYS A 686 29.10 -37.07 2.64
N ASP A 687 28.20 -37.70 1.88
CA ASP A 687 27.61 -37.09 0.71
C ASP A 687 26.57 -36.04 1.15
N THR A 688 26.68 -34.83 0.60
CA THR A 688 25.84 -33.67 0.97
C THR A 688 25.29 -32.97 -0.28
N PRO A 689 24.56 -33.70 -1.16
CA PRO A 689 24.16 -33.18 -2.47
C PRO A 689 23.22 -31.97 -2.39
N ARG A 690 22.52 -31.78 -1.27
CA ARG A 690 21.49 -30.74 -1.10
C ARG A 690 21.91 -29.60 -0.17
N LEU A 691 23.08 -29.68 0.46
CA LEU A 691 23.52 -28.73 1.47
C LEU A 691 23.83 -27.37 0.83
N LYS A 692 23.09 -26.33 1.22
CA LYS A 692 23.21 -24.97 0.70
C LYS A 692 23.71 -23.98 1.75
N TRP A 693 23.41 -24.21 3.02
CA TRP A 693 23.72 -23.28 4.09
C TRP A 693 24.36 -24.00 5.27
N VAL A 694 25.46 -23.43 5.76
CA VAL A 694 26.15 -23.89 6.97
C VAL A 694 26.47 -22.68 7.84
N ASP A 695 26.05 -22.73 9.09
CA ASP A 695 26.36 -21.73 10.13
C ASP A 695 26.95 -22.41 11.36
N LEU A 696 28.25 -22.22 11.57
CA LEU A 696 29.00 -22.70 12.74
C LEU A 696 29.52 -21.49 13.54
N SER A 697 28.85 -20.35 13.45
CA SER A 697 29.32 -19.12 14.09
C SER A 697 29.50 -19.29 15.59
N TYR A 698 30.55 -18.67 16.13
CA TYR A 698 30.96 -18.66 17.52
C TYR A 698 31.29 -20.06 18.07
N SER A 699 31.59 -21.02 17.19
CA SER A 699 32.21 -22.28 17.58
C SER A 699 33.69 -22.09 17.85
N SER A 700 34.01 -21.62 19.06
CA SER A 700 35.37 -21.24 19.44
C SER A 700 36.38 -22.40 19.46
N GLU A 701 35.93 -23.65 19.56
CA GLU A 701 36.78 -24.86 19.52
C GLU A 701 36.94 -25.46 18.11
N LEU A 702 36.33 -24.86 17.08
CA LEU A 702 36.34 -25.41 15.71
C LEU A 702 37.75 -25.36 15.11
N LEU A 703 38.25 -26.51 14.66
CA LEU A 703 39.58 -26.68 14.07
C LEU A 703 39.53 -27.25 12.65
N ASP A 704 38.58 -28.16 12.38
CA ASP A 704 38.54 -28.95 11.14
C ASP A 704 37.21 -28.79 10.39
N LEU A 705 37.32 -28.46 9.10
CA LEU A 705 36.22 -28.28 8.15
C LEU A 705 36.24 -29.31 7.00
N SER A 706 37.17 -30.27 7.01
CA SER A 706 37.32 -31.31 5.98
C SER A 706 36.02 -32.12 5.73
N ALA A 707 35.19 -32.25 6.78
CA ALA A 707 33.86 -32.84 6.73
C ALA A 707 32.93 -32.25 5.64
N LEU A 708 33.16 -31.01 5.20
CA LEU A 708 32.36 -30.30 4.19
C LEU A 708 32.96 -30.39 2.77
N SER A 709 34.00 -31.21 2.55
CA SER A 709 34.73 -31.30 1.27
C SER A 709 33.86 -31.66 0.06
N LYS A 710 32.76 -32.40 0.30
CA LYS A 710 31.77 -32.83 -0.71
C LYS A 710 30.57 -31.89 -0.89
N ALA A 711 30.51 -30.77 -0.17
CA ALA A 711 29.39 -29.84 -0.23
C ALA A 711 29.49 -28.89 -1.45
N GLU A 712 29.46 -29.43 -2.67
CA GLU A 712 29.67 -28.66 -3.91
C GLU A 712 28.57 -27.60 -4.17
N ASN A 713 27.36 -27.86 -3.66
CA ASN A 713 26.18 -26.99 -3.79
C ASN A 713 26.06 -25.95 -2.67
N LEU A 714 27.05 -25.86 -1.77
CA LEU A 714 27.05 -24.91 -0.66
C LEU A 714 27.07 -23.48 -1.19
N GLN A 715 26.15 -22.64 -0.70
CA GLN A 715 25.98 -21.24 -1.11
C GLN A 715 26.39 -20.25 -0.02
N ARG A 716 26.22 -20.58 1.27
CA ARG A 716 26.73 -19.74 2.36
C ARG A 716 27.42 -20.58 3.44
N LEU A 717 28.59 -20.10 3.86
CA LEU A 717 29.36 -20.66 4.97
C LEU A 717 29.63 -19.54 5.97
N ASN A 718 29.04 -19.65 7.17
CA ASN A 718 29.23 -18.72 8.26
C ASN A 718 30.09 -19.35 9.38
N LEU A 719 31.26 -18.76 9.60
CA LEU A 719 32.27 -19.15 10.58
C LEU A 719 32.64 -17.97 11.49
N GLU A 720 31.77 -16.95 11.57
CA GLU A 720 31.99 -15.77 12.39
C GLU A 720 32.30 -16.16 13.85
N GLY A 721 33.36 -15.66 14.46
CA GLY A 721 33.71 -15.92 15.85
C GLY A 721 34.36 -17.28 16.11
N CYS A 722 34.70 -18.05 15.08
CA CYS A 722 35.51 -19.27 15.21
C CYS A 722 36.97 -18.93 15.50
N THR A 723 37.27 -18.61 16.76
CA THR A 723 38.55 -18.02 17.19
C THR A 723 39.74 -18.97 17.16
N SER A 724 39.53 -20.29 17.21
CA SER A 724 40.60 -21.29 17.11
C SER A 724 40.96 -21.70 15.68
N LEU A 725 40.19 -21.24 14.67
CA LEU A 725 40.42 -21.60 13.27
C LEU A 725 41.68 -20.89 12.74
N GLU A 726 42.71 -21.66 12.40
CA GLU A 726 44.01 -21.15 11.94
C GLU A 726 44.11 -21.08 10.41
N GLU A 727 43.56 -22.07 9.71
CA GLU A 727 43.55 -22.15 8.25
C GLU A 727 42.27 -22.81 7.72
N LEU A 728 42.04 -22.64 6.41
CA LEU A 728 40.93 -23.28 5.70
C LEU A 728 41.45 -24.47 4.87
N PRO A 729 40.74 -25.61 4.83
CA PRO A 729 41.14 -26.76 4.03
C PRO A 729 41.11 -26.45 2.52
N ALA A 730 42.01 -27.06 1.76
CA ALA A 730 42.16 -26.81 0.32
C ALA A 730 40.91 -27.25 -0.48
N GLU A 731 40.17 -28.22 0.04
CA GLU A 731 38.94 -28.78 -0.52
C GLU A 731 37.80 -27.76 -0.62
N ILE A 732 37.87 -26.62 0.10
CA ILE A 732 36.87 -25.55 -0.04
C ILE A 732 36.78 -25.03 -1.48
N GLN A 733 37.85 -25.17 -2.29
CA GLN A 733 37.80 -24.87 -3.72
C GLN A 733 36.73 -25.66 -4.50
N ASN A 734 36.23 -26.79 -3.97
CA ASN A 734 35.18 -27.60 -4.58
C ASN A 734 33.80 -26.92 -4.46
N MET A 735 33.61 -25.98 -3.55
CA MET A 735 32.35 -25.26 -3.30
C MET A 735 32.10 -24.19 -4.38
N LYS A 736 31.94 -24.62 -5.64
CA LYS A 736 31.80 -23.73 -6.80
C LYS A 736 30.55 -22.85 -6.75
N SER A 737 29.54 -23.26 -5.97
CA SER A 737 28.28 -22.54 -5.77
C SER A 737 28.32 -21.52 -4.61
N LEU A 738 29.46 -21.39 -3.90
CA LEU A 738 29.56 -20.56 -2.70
C LEU A 738 29.44 -19.07 -3.07
N VAL A 739 28.40 -18.42 -2.54
CA VAL A 739 28.09 -17.00 -2.77
C VAL A 739 28.58 -16.13 -1.61
N CYS A 740 28.53 -16.64 -0.36
CA CYS A 740 28.92 -15.89 0.82
C CYS A 740 29.84 -16.73 1.75
N LEU A 741 30.98 -16.15 2.12
CA LEU A 741 31.90 -16.69 3.12
C LEU A 741 32.11 -15.66 4.23
N ASN A 742 31.64 -15.95 5.44
CA ASN A 742 31.82 -15.11 6.61
C ASN A 742 32.82 -15.75 7.59
N LEU A 743 33.96 -15.09 7.78
CA LEU A 743 35.05 -15.47 8.69
C LEU A 743 35.29 -14.37 9.73
N ARG A 744 34.31 -13.49 9.97
CA ARG A 744 34.46 -12.36 10.89
C ARG A 744 34.94 -12.82 12.26
N GLY A 745 35.96 -12.20 12.84
CA GLY A 745 36.43 -12.51 14.19
C GLY A 745 37.14 -13.86 14.32
N CYS A 746 37.54 -14.49 13.21
CA CYS A 746 38.51 -15.59 13.23
C CYS A 746 39.91 -15.04 13.54
N ILE A 747 40.18 -14.74 14.81
CA ILE A 747 41.35 -13.97 15.24
C ILE A 747 42.69 -14.65 14.93
N ARG A 748 42.76 -15.99 14.91
CA ARG A 748 43.96 -16.79 14.60
C ARG A 748 44.13 -17.10 13.11
N LEU A 749 43.16 -16.74 12.27
CA LEU A 749 43.24 -16.95 10.83
C LEU A 749 44.31 -16.02 10.25
N TRP A 750 45.44 -16.58 9.85
CA TRP A 750 46.61 -15.81 9.40
C TRP A 750 46.76 -15.80 7.88
N SER A 751 46.16 -16.74 7.15
CA SER A 751 46.13 -16.77 5.68
C SER A 751 44.91 -17.50 5.11
N LEU A 752 44.65 -17.30 3.82
CA LEU A 752 43.67 -18.08 3.05
C LEU A 752 44.41 -18.94 2.01
N PRO A 753 44.00 -20.21 1.79
CA PRO A 753 44.60 -21.05 0.76
C PRO A 753 44.32 -20.46 -0.63
N LYS A 754 45.20 -20.78 -1.58
CA LYS A 754 44.98 -20.41 -2.99
C LYS A 754 43.83 -21.23 -3.55
N MET A 755 42.70 -20.58 -3.79
CA MET A 755 41.46 -21.19 -4.28
C MET A 755 40.80 -20.31 -5.34
N ASN A 756 39.83 -20.87 -6.08
CA ASN A 756 39.08 -20.16 -7.12
C ASN A 756 37.56 -20.39 -6.98
N LEU A 757 36.93 -19.59 -6.11
CA LEU A 757 35.50 -19.68 -5.83
C LEU A 757 34.69 -18.84 -6.83
N ILE A 758 34.42 -19.41 -8.00
CA ILE A 758 33.86 -18.69 -9.16
C ILE A 758 32.52 -17.95 -8.91
N SER A 759 31.74 -18.35 -7.90
CA SER A 759 30.44 -17.74 -7.58
C SER A 759 30.46 -16.80 -6.37
N LEU A 760 31.61 -16.62 -5.71
CA LEU A 760 31.70 -15.88 -4.45
C LEU A 760 31.48 -14.39 -4.64
N GLN A 761 30.36 -13.88 -4.13
CA GLN A 761 29.98 -12.46 -4.19
C GLN A 761 30.35 -11.72 -2.90
N THR A 762 30.25 -12.36 -1.73
CA THR A 762 30.50 -11.73 -0.42
C THR A 762 31.59 -12.45 0.35
N LEU A 763 32.63 -11.73 0.74
CA LEU A 763 33.71 -12.22 1.59
C LEU A 763 33.88 -11.28 2.79
N ILE A 764 33.71 -11.84 4.00
CA ILE A 764 33.86 -11.11 5.26
C ILE A 764 35.02 -11.71 6.06
N LEU A 765 36.06 -10.92 6.24
CA LEU A 765 37.25 -11.21 7.05
C LEU A 765 37.43 -10.15 8.15
N SER A 766 36.35 -9.46 8.51
CA SER A 766 36.38 -8.39 9.50
C SER A 766 36.91 -8.91 10.84
N ASP A 767 37.71 -8.13 11.56
CA ASP A 767 38.26 -8.47 12.86
C ASP A 767 39.14 -9.75 12.89
N CYS A 768 39.64 -10.24 11.73
CA CYS A 768 40.69 -11.27 11.67
C CYS A 768 42.06 -10.65 11.96
N SER A 769 42.43 -10.57 13.24
CA SER A 769 43.59 -9.79 13.71
C SER A 769 44.94 -10.31 13.25
N ASP A 770 45.10 -11.63 13.05
CA ASP A 770 46.37 -12.22 12.62
C ASP A 770 46.52 -12.25 11.08
N LEU A 771 45.46 -11.91 10.34
CA LEU A 771 45.47 -11.83 8.87
C LEU A 771 46.25 -10.59 8.42
N ASP A 772 47.51 -10.77 8.01
CA ASP A 772 48.40 -9.69 7.60
C ASP A 772 48.65 -9.59 6.08
N HIS A 773 48.23 -10.61 5.32
CA HIS A 773 48.24 -10.66 3.86
C HIS A 773 46.88 -11.15 3.33
N PHE A 774 46.43 -10.61 2.19
CA PHE A 774 45.22 -11.04 1.50
C PHE A 774 45.54 -11.45 0.06
N GLU A 775 45.14 -12.66 -0.32
CA GLU A 775 45.21 -13.15 -1.69
C GLU A 775 43.82 -13.19 -2.33
N LEU A 776 43.77 -13.03 -3.65
CA LEU A 776 42.51 -13.07 -4.39
C LEU A 776 42.00 -14.51 -4.52
N ILE A 777 40.84 -14.80 -3.94
CA ILE A 777 40.22 -16.14 -3.94
C ILE A 777 39.07 -16.29 -4.94
N SER A 778 38.63 -15.18 -5.54
CA SER A 778 37.56 -15.13 -6.54
C SER A 778 37.57 -13.80 -7.29
N GLU A 779 37.17 -13.82 -8.56
CA GLU A 779 36.99 -12.62 -9.39
C GLU A 779 35.55 -12.06 -9.37
N SER A 780 34.59 -12.82 -8.83
CA SER A 780 33.16 -12.46 -8.81
C SER A 780 32.72 -11.67 -7.57
N ILE A 781 33.66 -11.30 -6.68
CA ILE A 781 33.37 -10.60 -5.42
C ILE A 781 32.77 -9.22 -5.68
N GLU A 782 31.63 -8.96 -5.04
CA GLU A 782 30.89 -7.70 -5.01
C GLU A 782 31.06 -6.96 -3.68
N PHE A 783 31.18 -7.69 -2.57
CA PHE A 783 31.32 -7.14 -1.21
C PHE A 783 32.54 -7.76 -0.52
N LEU A 784 33.57 -6.95 -0.27
CA LEU A 784 34.80 -7.36 0.40
C LEU A 784 34.98 -6.58 1.71
N HIS A 785 34.90 -7.30 2.83
CA HIS A 785 35.10 -6.74 4.17
C HIS A 785 36.39 -7.25 4.78
N LEU A 786 37.34 -6.34 5.00
CA LEU A 786 38.67 -6.57 5.55
C LEU A 786 38.91 -5.70 6.81
N ASP A 787 37.87 -5.07 7.34
CA ASP A 787 38.00 -4.12 8.44
C ASP A 787 38.55 -4.77 9.73
N GLY A 788 39.39 -4.07 10.48
CA GLY A 788 39.99 -4.59 11.71
C GLY A 788 41.10 -5.64 11.52
N THR A 789 41.50 -5.94 10.27
CA THR A 789 42.61 -6.86 9.97
C THR A 789 43.99 -6.20 10.12
N ALA A 790 45.05 -7.01 10.18
CA ALA A 790 46.45 -6.55 10.20
C ALA A 790 47.07 -6.35 8.80
N ILE A 791 46.24 -6.33 7.74
CA ILE A 791 46.70 -6.24 6.35
C ILE A 791 47.58 -5.01 6.13
N LYS A 792 48.78 -5.25 5.59
CA LYS A 792 49.78 -4.19 5.32
C LYS A 792 49.57 -3.55 3.96
N ARG A 793 49.14 -4.33 2.96
CA ARG A 793 48.96 -3.93 1.55
C ARG A 793 47.89 -4.82 0.89
N LEU A 794 47.19 -4.28 -0.10
CA LEU A 794 46.35 -5.08 -1.00
C LEU A 794 47.14 -5.59 -2.22
N PRO A 795 46.81 -6.77 -2.75
CA PRO A 795 47.48 -7.32 -3.93
C PRO A 795 47.13 -6.51 -5.21
N PRO A 796 48.06 -6.36 -6.17
CA PRO A 796 47.77 -5.69 -7.44
C PRO A 796 46.62 -6.34 -8.24
N ALA A 797 46.44 -7.66 -8.07
CA ALA A 797 45.35 -8.45 -8.64
C ALA A 797 43.95 -8.01 -8.21
N ILE A 798 43.81 -7.10 -7.23
CA ILE A 798 42.53 -6.49 -6.86
C ILE A 798 41.78 -5.90 -8.06
N GLN A 799 42.50 -5.45 -9.10
CA GLN A 799 41.91 -4.95 -10.34
C GLN A 799 41.05 -5.97 -11.08
N ASN A 800 41.21 -7.27 -10.82
CA ASN A 800 40.40 -8.31 -11.47
C ASN A 800 38.97 -8.34 -10.91
N LEU A 801 38.71 -7.72 -9.75
CA LEU A 801 37.39 -7.65 -9.12
C LEU A 801 36.46 -6.65 -9.81
N GLN A 802 36.17 -6.86 -11.09
CA GLN A 802 35.39 -5.91 -11.91
C GLN A 802 33.94 -5.70 -11.43
N ARG A 803 33.43 -6.60 -10.56
CA ARG A 803 32.11 -6.52 -9.94
C ARG A 803 32.11 -5.92 -8.53
N LEU A 804 33.27 -5.56 -7.97
CA LEU A 804 33.37 -5.07 -6.60
C LEU A 804 32.62 -3.75 -6.42
N VAL A 805 31.56 -3.78 -5.61
CA VAL A 805 30.72 -2.63 -5.25
C VAL A 805 31.20 -1.99 -3.95
N VAL A 806 31.58 -2.81 -2.96
CA VAL A 806 31.99 -2.35 -1.64
C VAL A 806 33.34 -2.93 -1.24
N LEU A 807 34.27 -2.04 -0.90
CA LEU A 807 35.54 -2.39 -0.24
C LEU A 807 35.61 -1.73 1.14
N ASN A 808 35.53 -2.56 2.19
CA ASN A 808 35.64 -2.11 3.57
C ASN A 808 37.00 -2.47 4.17
N LEU A 809 37.81 -1.46 4.50
CA LEU A 809 39.12 -1.55 5.12
C LEU A 809 39.17 -0.74 6.43
N LYS A 810 38.01 -0.45 7.03
CA LYS A 810 37.94 0.33 8.27
C LYS A 810 38.87 -0.25 9.35
N ASN A 811 39.56 0.60 10.09
CA ASN A 811 40.46 0.21 11.18
C ASN A 811 41.60 -0.76 10.79
N CYS A 812 41.97 -0.87 9.51
CA CYS A 812 43.20 -1.55 9.08
C CYS A 812 44.43 -0.70 9.44
N LYS A 813 44.78 -0.65 10.73
CA LYS A 813 45.84 0.23 11.29
C LYS A 813 47.23 -0.03 10.71
N SER A 814 47.46 -1.21 10.15
CA SER A 814 48.73 -1.60 9.52
C SER A 814 48.82 -1.24 8.02
N LEU A 815 47.71 -0.85 7.39
CA LEU A 815 47.63 -0.55 5.97
C LEU A 815 48.44 0.71 5.64
N ARG A 816 49.47 0.58 4.80
CA ARG A 816 50.38 1.69 4.47
C ARG A 816 50.04 2.37 3.15
N CYS A 817 49.62 1.61 2.16
CA CYS A 817 49.35 2.09 0.80
C CYS A 817 48.30 1.22 0.10
N LEU A 818 47.52 1.83 -0.77
CA LEU A 818 46.63 1.16 -1.71
C LEU A 818 47.32 1.04 -3.08
N PRO A 819 47.07 -0.03 -3.85
CA PRO A 819 47.66 -0.18 -5.18
C PRO A 819 47.00 0.80 -6.17
N ASN A 820 47.79 1.32 -7.13
CA ASN A 820 47.28 2.16 -8.21
C ASN A 820 46.21 1.46 -9.07
N SER A 821 46.26 0.12 -9.10
CA SER A 821 45.31 -0.72 -9.82
C SER A 821 43.88 -0.70 -9.23
N LEU A 822 43.69 -0.16 -8.02
CA LEU A 822 42.37 0.09 -7.42
C LEU A 822 41.51 1.00 -8.32
N GLY A 823 42.15 1.89 -9.06
CA GLY A 823 41.52 2.78 -10.02
C GLY A 823 40.90 2.09 -11.24
N ASN A 824 41.16 0.80 -11.45
CA ASN A 824 40.62 0.02 -12.58
C ASN A 824 39.26 -0.64 -12.25
N LEU A 825 38.74 -0.46 -11.02
CA LEU A 825 37.48 -1.03 -10.57
C LEU A 825 36.29 -0.21 -11.07
N LYS A 826 35.55 -0.75 -12.04
CA LYS A 826 34.46 -0.03 -12.72
C LYS A 826 33.16 0.03 -11.91
N ALA A 827 32.92 -0.95 -11.05
CA ALA A 827 31.70 -1.09 -10.25
C ALA A 827 31.81 -0.54 -8.82
N LEU A 828 32.98 -0.04 -8.40
CA LEU A 828 33.21 0.35 -7.00
C LEU A 828 32.42 1.62 -6.65
N GLU A 829 31.41 1.44 -5.79
CA GLU A 829 30.54 2.52 -5.32
C GLU A 829 30.90 2.99 -3.91
N LYS A 830 31.42 2.11 -3.06
CA LYS A 830 31.72 2.42 -1.66
C LYS A 830 33.12 1.96 -1.24
N LEU A 831 33.93 2.91 -0.79
CA LEU A 831 35.27 2.68 -0.26
C LEU A 831 35.34 3.21 1.18
N ILE A 832 35.60 2.32 2.14
CA ILE A 832 35.69 2.64 3.56
C ILE A 832 37.12 2.41 4.04
N LEU A 833 37.78 3.47 4.47
CA LEU A 833 39.17 3.53 4.93
C LEU A 833 39.28 4.20 6.31
N SER A 834 38.15 4.43 6.99
CA SER A 834 38.08 5.09 8.28
C SER A 834 38.99 4.43 9.31
N GLY A 835 39.84 5.17 10.01
CA GLY A 835 40.74 4.65 11.05
C GLY A 835 42.01 3.93 10.53
N CYS A 836 42.31 4.00 9.23
CA CYS A 836 43.57 3.52 8.66
C CYS A 836 44.73 4.49 8.97
N SER A 837 45.17 4.54 10.22
CA SER A 837 46.11 5.58 10.72
C SER A 837 47.49 5.60 10.07
N ARG A 838 47.92 4.51 9.40
CA ARG A 838 49.20 4.46 8.64
C ARG A 838 49.04 4.72 7.15
N LEU A 839 47.81 4.86 6.66
CA LEU A 839 47.54 5.16 5.26
C LEU A 839 47.79 6.65 5.02
N GLN A 840 48.82 6.96 4.23
CA GLN A 840 49.24 8.34 4.01
C GLN A 840 48.45 9.04 2.92
N ASN A 841 48.10 8.37 1.82
CA ASN A 841 47.39 9.00 0.70
C ASN A 841 46.58 7.95 -0.07
N LEU A 842 45.55 8.41 -0.79
CA LEU A 842 44.93 7.63 -1.87
C LEU A 842 45.89 7.57 -3.07
N PRO A 843 45.79 6.52 -3.91
CA PRO A 843 46.62 6.41 -5.10
C PRO A 843 46.29 7.55 -6.09
N ASP A 844 47.32 8.24 -6.58
CA ASP A 844 47.17 9.36 -7.52
C ASP A 844 46.88 8.85 -8.94
N VAL A 845 45.62 8.50 -9.19
CA VAL A 845 45.15 8.00 -10.49
C VAL A 845 43.95 8.84 -10.94
N ARG A 846 44.20 9.77 -11.87
CA ARG A 846 43.16 10.64 -12.45
C ARG A 846 42.02 9.83 -13.05
N ASN A 847 40.79 10.30 -12.87
CA ASN A 847 39.55 9.73 -13.43
C ASN A 847 39.22 8.29 -12.99
N SER A 848 39.87 7.76 -11.97
CA SER A 848 39.86 6.33 -11.66
C SER A 848 38.74 5.89 -10.70
N LEU A 849 38.28 6.78 -9.84
CA LEU A 849 37.20 6.53 -8.87
C LEU A 849 35.92 7.30 -9.23
N ARG A 850 35.68 7.52 -10.53
CA ARG A 850 34.56 8.34 -11.02
C ARG A 850 33.16 7.78 -10.68
N HIS A 851 33.05 6.46 -10.50
CA HIS A 851 31.81 5.76 -10.15
C HIS A 851 31.56 5.71 -8.64
N LEU A 852 32.55 6.11 -7.82
CA LEU A 852 32.47 6.07 -6.37
C LEU A 852 31.38 7.03 -5.88
N GLN A 853 30.46 6.52 -5.06
CA GLN A 853 29.37 7.28 -4.45
C GLN A 853 29.68 7.64 -3.00
N VAL A 854 30.42 6.77 -2.28
CA VAL A 854 30.72 6.94 -0.85
C VAL A 854 32.20 6.69 -0.59
N LEU A 855 32.88 7.70 -0.04
CA LEU A 855 34.25 7.61 0.45
C LEU A 855 34.30 7.98 1.93
N LEU A 856 34.65 7.02 2.78
CA LEU A 856 34.92 7.27 4.20
C LEU A 856 36.43 7.18 4.43
N PHE A 857 37.09 8.32 4.63
CA PHE A 857 38.55 8.46 4.69
C PHE A 857 39.00 9.15 5.99
N ASP A 858 38.14 9.13 7.02
CA ASP A 858 38.37 9.74 8.32
C ASP A 858 39.40 8.98 9.17
N GLY A 859 40.13 9.70 10.04
CA GLY A 859 41.11 9.08 10.95
C GLY A 859 42.25 8.33 10.22
N THR A 860 42.60 8.79 9.02
CA THR A 860 43.75 8.31 8.24
C THR A 860 45.01 9.11 8.59
N GLY A 861 46.18 8.58 8.25
CA GLY A 861 47.46 9.30 8.41
C GLY A 861 47.73 10.33 7.31
N ALA A 862 46.69 10.75 6.57
CA ALA A 862 46.81 11.64 5.44
C ALA A 862 46.92 13.10 5.87
N LYS A 863 47.93 13.78 5.31
CA LYS A 863 48.19 15.21 5.55
C LYS A 863 47.49 16.11 4.53
N GLU A 864 47.00 15.53 3.44
CA GLU A 864 46.33 16.24 2.36
C GLU A 864 45.01 15.53 2.03
N MET A 865 44.01 16.32 1.64
CA MET A 865 42.76 15.78 1.11
C MET A 865 43.02 15.09 -0.24
N PRO A 866 42.39 13.94 -0.53
CA PRO A 866 42.47 13.32 -1.85
C PRO A 866 42.10 14.29 -2.98
N SER A 867 42.90 14.30 -4.04
CA SER A 867 42.67 15.17 -5.20
C SER A 867 41.28 14.94 -5.79
N THR A 868 40.56 16.03 -6.07
CA THR A 868 39.24 15.99 -6.74
C THR A 868 39.33 15.33 -8.12
N SER A 869 40.49 15.40 -8.77
CA SER A 869 40.77 14.73 -10.05
C SER A 869 40.66 13.21 -10.02
N CYS A 870 40.65 12.59 -8.83
CA CYS A 870 40.36 11.15 -8.69
C CYS A 870 38.90 10.82 -9.01
N PHE A 871 37.99 11.78 -8.79
CA PHE A 871 36.55 11.59 -8.87
C PHE A 871 35.90 12.30 -10.05
N THR A 872 36.58 13.28 -10.67
CA THR A 872 36.05 14.12 -11.77
C THR A 872 36.72 13.81 -13.09
N VAL A 873 35.96 13.78 -14.20
CA VAL A 873 36.53 13.73 -15.56
C VAL A 873 37.14 15.08 -15.94
N SER A 874 38.42 15.09 -16.35
CA SER A 874 39.04 16.27 -16.94
C SER A 874 38.48 16.53 -18.35
N GLU A 875 37.55 17.47 -18.52
CA GLU A 875 37.27 18.04 -19.84
C GLU A 875 38.33 19.12 -20.17
N GLY A 876 38.84 19.07 -21.39
CA GLY A 876 39.83 20.02 -21.88
C GLY A 876 39.28 21.44 -21.94
N THR A 877 40.10 22.40 -21.50
CA THR A 877 40.00 23.85 -21.78
C THR A 877 38.59 24.43 -21.83
N ALA A 878 37.83 24.34 -20.73
CA ALA A 878 36.97 25.46 -20.39
C ALA A 878 37.87 26.51 -19.75
N SER A 879 38.05 27.65 -20.43
CA SER A 879 38.94 28.74 -20.00
C SER A 879 38.71 29.10 -18.52
N ALA A 880 39.79 29.15 -17.76
CA ALA A 880 39.82 29.65 -16.39
C ALA A 880 39.43 31.15 -16.28
N ASP A 881 39.27 31.85 -17.41
CA ASP A 881 39.02 33.29 -17.47
C ASP A 881 37.55 33.69 -17.30
N MET A 882 36.62 32.73 -17.17
CA MET A 882 35.20 33.06 -16.97
C MET A 882 34.83 33.35 -15.49
N PHE A 883 35.76 33.16 -14.54
CA PHE A 883 35.45 33.16 -13.10
C PHE A 883 36.23 34.15 -12.23
N LEU A 884 36.98 35.10 -12.80
CA LEU A 884 37.73 36.10 -12.03
C LEU A 884 37.43 37.53 -12.50
N GLN A 885 36.35 38.14 -12.02
CA GLN A 885 36.32 39.58 -11.74
C GLN A 885 35.53 39.86 -10.45
N PRO A 886 36.14 40.49 -9.44
CA PRO A 886 35.46 40.99 -8.27
C PRO A 886 35.34 42.51 -8.37
N GLN A 887 34.30 43.09 -8.98
CA GLN A 887 33.81 44.47 -8.68
C GLN A 887 32.39 44.72 -9.21
N GLY A 888 31.52 45.23 -8.33
CA GLY A 888 30.50 46.23 -8.66
C GLY A 888 29.27 45.81 -9.48
N SER A 889 28.11 45.85 -8.81
CA SER A 889 26.75 45.94 -9.37
C SER A 889 26.14 44.70 -10.05
N HIS A 890 25.08 44.19 -9.39
CA HIS A 890 23.99 43.36 -9.93
C HIS A 890 24.33 42.33 -11.03
N CYS A 891 24.88 41.17 -10.63
CA CYS A 891 24.82 39.97 -11.46
C CYS A 891 23.47 39.27 -11.27
N SER A 892 22.63 39.29 -12.30
CA SER A 892 21.43 38.46 -12.40
C SER A 892 21.82 36.97 -12.44
N VAL A 893 21.26 36.18 -11.52
CA VAL A 893 21.60 34.79 -11.16
C VAL A 893 21.18 33.74 -12.23
N ARG A 894 21.10 34.07 -13.52
CA ARG A 894 20.33 33.23 -14.46
C ARG A 894 21.04 32.20 -15.34
N GLU A 895 22.37 32.12 -15.42
CA GLU A 895 22.98 31.04 -16.25
C GLU A 895 24.23 30.43 -15.62
N TRP A 896 24.04 29.32 -14.90
CA TRP A 896 25.11 28.35 -14.65
C TRP A 896 25.35 27.56 -15.95
N PRO A 897 26.60 27.31 -16.38
CA PRO A 897 26.85 26.55 -17.60
C PRO A 897 26.26 25.14 -17.50
N CYS A 898 25.25 24.84 -18.31
CA CYS A 898 24.51 23.57 -18.33
C CYS A 898 25.36 22.32 -18.70
N GLY A 899 26.69 22.40 -18.73
CA GLY A 899 27.60 21.31 -19.09
C GLY A 899 28.28 20.57 -17.92
N VAL A 900 28.29 21.10 -16.69
CA VAL A 900 29.08 20.52 -15.57
C VAL A 900 28.37 19.35 -14.86
N SER A 901 27.18 18.95 -15.33
CA SER A 901 26.26 18.05 -14.62
C SER A 901 26.62 16.56 -14.67
N ARG A 902 27.77 16.15 -15.23
CA ARG A 902 28.11 14.73 -15.46
C ARG A 902 29.48 14.26 -14.97
N VAL A 903 30.24 15.04 -14.18
CA VAL A 903 31.67 14.75 -13.93
C VAL A 903 32.00 13.81 -12.76
N SER A 904 31.17 13.67 -11.72
CA SER A 904 31.43 12.78 -10.55
C SER A 904 30.15 12.15 -9.98
N SER A 905 30.21 10.87 -9.58
CA SER A 905 29.13 10.16 -8.89
C SER A 905 29.14 10.32 -7.36
N LEU A 906 30.14 11.01 -6.79
CA LEU A 906 30.37 11.06 -5.34
C LEU A 906 29.23 11.82 -4.63
N ARG A 907 28.62 11.17 -3.64
CA ARG A 907 27.48 11.67 -2.83
C ARG A 907 27.83 11.89 -1.37
N HIS A 908 28.73 11.09 -0.82
CA HIS A 908 29.15 11.18 0.59
C HIS A 908 30.68 11.11 0.69
N LEU A 909 31.27 12.13 1.31
CA LEU A 909 32.69 12.24 1.60
C LEU A 909 32.90 12.51 3.09
N CYS A 910 33.58 11.60 3.78
CA CYS A 910 33.96 11.77 5.18
C CYS A 910 35.49 11.88 5.27
N LEU A 911 35.98 13.00 5.78
CA LEU A 911 37.37 13.41 5.94
C LEU A 911 37.67 13.81 7.39
N SER A 912 36.80 13.43 8.32
CA SER A 912 36.88 13.79 9.73
C SER A 912 38.16 13.26 10.39
N ARG A 913 38.65 13.92 11.44
CA ARG A 913 39.87 13.54 12.19
C ARG A 913 41.10 13.42 11.27
N SER A 914 41.21 14.30 10.29
CA SER A 914 42.37 14.40 9.40
C SER A 914 43.23 15.62 9.71
N ASP A 915 44.51 15.56 9.34
CA ASP A 915 45.53 16.55 9.69
C ASP A 915 45.80 17.61 8.60
N PHE A 916 44.92 17.77 7.61
CA PHE A 916 45.10 18.78 6.56
C PHE A 916 44.74 20.20 7.03
N VAL A 917 45.40 21.20 6.44
CA VAL A 917 45.24 22.62 6.78
C VAL A 917 44.08 23.28 6.01
N SER A 918 43.77 22.79 4.81
CA SER A 918 42.64 23.26 4.00
C SER A 918 42.09 22.13 3.14
N LEU A 919 40.81 22.22 2.77
CA LEU A 919 40.24 21.38 1.71
C LEU A 919 40.76 21.82 0.33
N GLN A 920 40.63 20.95 -0.67
CA GLN A 920 41.01 21.27 -2.06
C GLN A 920 40.18 22.47 -2.58
N PRO A 921 40.80 23.49 -3.21
CA PRO A 921 40.09 24.67 -3.70
C PRO A 921 38.99 24.37 -4.72
N ASP A 922 39.10 23.25 -5.42
CA ASP A 922 38.17 22.84 -6.45
C ASP A 922 37.18 21.77 -6.00
N ILE A 923 36.98 21.59 -4.68
CA ILE A 923 35.96 20.70 -4.10
C ILE A 923 34.56 21.01 -4.63
N TRP A 924 34.27 22.27 -4.98
CA TRP A 924 33.01 22.70 -5.61
C TRP A 924 32.68 21.95 -6.91
N LYS A 925 33.68 21.38 -7.61
CA LYS A 925 33.47 20.54 -8.80
C LYS A 925 32.77 19.22 -8.49
N LEU A 926 32.72 18.78 -7.23
CA LEU A 926 31.98 17.60 -6.78
C LEU A 926 30.47 17.91 -6.70
N TYR A 927 29.88 18.28 -7.84
CA TYR A 927 28.53 18.83 -7.95
C TYR A 927 27.43 17.94 -7.36
N ASN A 928 27.60 16.61 -7.39
CA ASN A 928 26.62 15.64 -6.86
C ASN A 928 26.82 15.31 -5.37
N LEU A 929 27.79 15.93 -4.69
CA LEU A 929 28.08 15.69 -3.28
C LEU A 929 26.93 16.22 -2.42
N LYS A 930 26.33 15.33 -1.63
CA LYS A 930 25.23 15.64 -0.70
C LYS A 930 25.74 15.79 0.73
N TRP A 931 26.69 14.96 1.15
CA TRP A 931 27.20 14.92 2.52
C TRP A 931 28.72 15.07 2.55
N LEU A 932 29.20 16.04 3.34
CA LEU A 932 30.61 16.29 3.59
C LEU A 932 30.85 16.41 5.10
N ASP A 933 31.63 15.48 5.64
CA ASP A 933 31.94 15.38 7.07
C ASP A 933 33.44 15.66 7.26
N VAL A 934 33.78 16.70 8.03
CA VAL A 934 35.15 17.15 8.34
C VAL A 934 35.31 17.41 9.85
N LYS A 935 34.61 16.64 10.69
CA LYS A 935 34.63 16.79 12.16
C LYS A 935 36.03 16.56 12.72
N TYR A 936 36.40 17.29 13.76
CA TYR A 936 37.65 17.14 14.50
C TYR A 936 38.90 17.23 13.61
N CYS A 937 38.85 17.99 12.51
CA CYS A 937 40.04 18.35 11.75
C CYS A 937 40.73 19.53 12.45
N GLU A 938 41.53 19.24 13.49
CA GLU A 938 42.06 20.25 14.40
C GLU A 938 42.99 21.27 13.73
N ASN A 939 43.61 20.91 12.60
CA ASN A 939 44.51 21.78 11.83
C ASN A 939 43.83 22.53 10.67
N LEU A 940 42.53 22.32 10.43
CA LEU A 940 41.80 22.96 9.34
C LEU A 940 41.62 24.46 9.61
N ILE A 941 42.21 25.33 8.78
CA ILE A 941 42.17 26.80 8.93
C ILE A 941 41.13 27.46 8.01
N TYR A 942 40.89 26.88 6.83
CA TYR A 942 40.05 27.48 5.80
C TYR A 942 39.14 26.45 5.11
N VAL A 943 37.85 26.81 4.97
CA VAL A 943 36.87 26.09 4.13
C VAL A 943 36.71 26.82 2.79
N PRO A 944 37.12 26.22 1.65
CA PRO A 944 36.93 26.80 0.32
C PRO A 944 35.45 26.73 -0.11
N LEU A 945 35.17 27.23 -1.32
CA LEU A 945 33.85 27.15 -1.92
C LEU A 945 33.36 25.68 -1.98
N LEU A 946 32.26 25.41 -1.29
CA LEU A 946 31.67 24.08 -1.16
C LEU A 946 30.80 23.70 -2.37
N PRO A 947 30.53 22.40 -2.59
CA PRO A 947 29.61 21.94 -3.62
C PRO A 947 28.21 22.55 -3.49
N PRO A 948 27.56 22.93 -4.60
CA PRO A 948 26.29 23.65 -4.57
C PRO A 948 25.10 22.81 -4.07
N ARG A 949 25.09 21.50 -4.33
CA ARG A 949 24.02 20.57 -3.92
C ARG A 949 24.22 19.95 -2.54
N LEU A 950 25.17 20.46 -1.76
CA LEU A 950 25.45 19.95 -0.43
C LEU A 950 24.22 20.13 0.48
N GLN A 951 23.84 19.05 1.15
CA GLN A 951 22.72 18.96 2.08
C GLN A 951 23.21 18.88 3.52
N TYR A 952 24.38 18.31 3.75
CA TYR A 952 24.95 18.19 5.08
C TYR A 952 26.43 18.53 5.03
N PHE A 953 26.82 19.52 5.82
CA PHE A 953 28.21 19.87 6.08
C PHE A 953 28.43 19.86 7.58
N ASP A 954 29.40 19.09 8.07
CA ASP A 954 29.72 19.06 9.49
C ASP A 954 31.22 19.23 9.72
N ALA A 955 31.59 20.38 10.29
CA ALA A 955 32.92 20.76 10.71
C ALA A 955 33.06 20.82 12.24
N TYR A 956 32.21 20.09 12.98
CA TYR A 956 32.23 20.07 14.44
C TYR A 956 33.64 19.86 15.00
N GLY A 957 34.08 20.74 15.91
CA GLY A 957 35.36 20.59 16.60
C GLY A 957 36.60 20.90 15.74
N CYS A 958 36.46 21.58 14.60
CA CYS A 958 37.62 22.15 13.88
C CYS A 958 38.10 23.42 14.60
N VAL A 959 38.90 23.24 15.65
CA VAL A 959 39.27 24.33 16.56
C VAL A 959 40.12 25.43 15.92
N SER A 960 40.92 25.10 14.90
CA SER A 960 41.77 26.07 14.17
C SER A 960 41.06 26.75 12.99
N LEU A 961 39.77 26.46 12.75
CA LEU A 961 39.05 27.01 11.61
C LEU A 961 38.81 28.51 11.82
N GLU A 962 39.42 29.33 10.98
CA GLU A 962 39.36 30.79 11.07
C GLU A 962 38.44 31.40 10.01
N ARG A 963 38.53 30.92 8.76
CA ARG A 963 37.92 31.57 7.58
C ARG A 963 37.09 30.60 6.74
N VAL A 964 36.09 31.12 6.04
CA VAL A 964 35.29 30.39 5.05
C VAL A 964 35.26 31.17 3.73
N ALA A 965 34.96 30.49 2.61
CA ALA A 965 34.71 31.16 1.35
C ALA A 965 33.47 32.06 1.41
N ASN A 966 33.46 33.14 0.65
CA ASN A 966 32.32 34.06 0.52
C ASN A 966 31.90 34.18 -0.96
N PRO A 967 30.72 33.67 -1.36
CA PRO A 967 29.80 32.86 -0.56
C PRO A 967 30.37 31.46 -0.26
N ILE A 968 29.87 30.80 0.78
CA ILE A 968 30.34 29.45 1.18
C ILE A 968 30.04 28.40 0.12
N ALA A 969 28.91 28.53 -0.56
CA ALA A 969 28.58 27.76 -1.74
C ALA A 969 27.67 28.60 -2.65
N PHE A 970 27.60 28.25 -3.93
CA PHE A 970 26.56 28.77 -4.81
C PHE A 970 25.26 28.03 -4.53
N PRO A 971 24.12 28.72 -4.38
CA PRO A 971 22.85 28.05 -4.24
C PRO A 971 22.39 27.54 -5.60
N VAL A 972 21.99 26.29 -5.59
CA VAL A 972 21.38 25.65 -6.74
C VAL A 972 20.11 24.98 -6.24
N LEU A 973 19.00 25.19 -6.96
CA LEU A 973 17.75 24.50 -6.69
C LEU A 973 17.97 23.00 -6.91
N SER A 974 17.64 22.21 -5.89
CA SER A 974 17.82 20.76 -5.89
C SER A 974 16.50 20.09 -5.51
N ASP A 975 16.30 18.87 -6.00
CA ASP A 975 15.10 18.04 -5.80
C ASP A 975 14.77 17.76 -4.32
N GLN A 976 15.72 18.02 -3.41
CA GLN A 976 15.57 17.91 -1.96
C GLN A 976 15.93 19.22 -1.28
N ILE A 977 15.08 19.67 -0.36
CA ILE A 977 15.07 21.06 0.11
C ILE A 977 15.77 21.24 1.47
N HIS A 978 16.05 20.16 2.20
CA HIS A 978 16.72 20.21 3.51
C HIS A 978 18.22 20.46 3.40
N ALA A 979 18.76 21.33 4.25
CA ALA A 979 20.20 21.56 4.36
C ALA A 979 20.64 21.84 5.80
N THR A 980 21.76 21.28 6.24
CA THR A 980 22.30 21.49 7.59
C THR A 980 23.81 21.76 7.53
N PHE A 981 24.23 22.87 8.13
CA PHE A 981 25.64 23.27 8.23
C PHE A 981 26.04 23.39 9.70
N ASN A 982 26.97 22.57 10.15
CA ASN A 982 27.39 22.52 11.55
C ASN A 982 28.85 22.95 11.71
N PHE A 983 29.06 24.09 12.38
CA PHE A 983 30.37 24.63 12.75
C PHE A 983 30.57 24.66 14.28
N SER A 984 29.83 23.85 15.04
CA SER A 984 29.95 23.89 16.50
C SER A 984 31.38 23.60 16.95
N ASN A 985 31.81 24.22 18.05
CA ASN A 985 33.18 24.18 18.57
C ASN A 985 34.29 24.68 17.61
N CYS A 986 33.97 25.40 16.51
CA CYS A 986 34.95 26.10 15.68
C CYS A 986 35.27 27.51 16.25
N ASN A 987 35.86 27.55 17.45
CA ASN A 987 35.90 28.77 18.26
C ASN A 987 36.77 29.91 17.67
N ASN A 988 37.68 29.59 16.76
CA ASN A 988 38.56 30.57 16.10
C ASN A 988 37.95 31.22 14.86
N LEU A 989 36.71 30.89 14.48
CA LEU A 989 36.03 31.54 13.36
C LEU A 989 35.99 33.06 13.59
N ASP A 990 36.53 33.81 12.63
CA ASP A 990 36.48 35.27 12.66
C ASP A 990 35.04 35.77 12.48
N GLN A 991 34.81 37.06 12.76
CA GLN A 991 33.46 37.62 12.72
C GLN A 991 32.91 37.66 11.29
N ASP A 992 33.75 37.98 10.31
CA ASP A 992 33.39 38.01 8.89
C ASP A 992 32.91 36.63 8.42
N ALA A 993 33.62 35.57 8.79
CA ALA A 993 33.24 34.18 8.47
C ALA A 993 31.92 33.77 9.12
N LYS A 994 31.67 34.17 10.37
CA LYS A 994 30.37 33.93 11.04
C LYS A 994 29.23 34.64 10.30
N ASP A 995 29.45 35.89 9.92
CA ASP A 995 28.47 36.69 9.19
C ASP A 995 28.22 36.12 7.79
N ASP A 996 29.26 35.62 7.11
CA ASP A 996 29.17 34.95 5.82
C ASP A 996 28.40 33.62 5.89
N ILE A 997 28.65 32.80 6.94
CA ILE A 997 27.89 31.57 7.21
C ILE A 997 26.41 31.89 7.38
N VAL A 998 26.09 32.84 8.25
CA VAL A 998 24.70 33.21 8.55
C VAL A 998 24.02 33.84 7.33
N SER A 999 24.72 34.68 6.57
CA SER A 999 24.20 35.32 5.35
C SER A 999 23.90 34.29 4.26
N TYR A 1000 24.78 33.31 4.07
CA TYR A 1000 24.54 32.21 3.14
C TYR A 1000 23.32 31.38 3.54
N THR A 1001 23.16 31.06 4.83
CA THR A 1001 21.98 30.34 5.34
C THR A 1001 20.69 31.13 5.07
N GLN A 1002 20.68 32.44 5.36
CA GLN A 1002 19.54 33.31 5.09
C GLN A 1002 19.19 33.34 3.60
N TRP A 1003 20.19 33.51 2.74
CA TRP A 1003 19.97 33.64 1.31
C TRP A 1003 19.49 32.32 0.67
N ARG A 1004 20.07 31.18 1.05
CA ARG A 1004 19.63 29.85 0.61
C ARG A 1004 18.19 29.58 1.03
N SER A 1005 17.81 29.98 2.25
CA SER A 1005 16.43 29.84 2.72
C SER A 1005 15.44 30.67 1.92
N GLN A 1006 15.78 31.91 1.56
CA GLN A 1006 14.94 32.74 0.70
C GLN A 1006 14.73 32.12 -0.68
N LEU A 1007 15.79 31.68 -1.35
CA LEU A 1007 15.71 31.03 -2.66
C LEU A 1007 14.82 29.78 -2.66
N VAL A 1008 14.95 28.96 -1.62
CA VAL A 1008 14.14 27.75 -1.44
C VAL A 1008 12.66 28.09 -1.22
N LEU A 1009 12.38 29.10 -0.38
CA LEU A 1009 11.02 29.52 -0.05
C LEU A 1009 10.32 30.17 -1.26
N ASP A 1010 11.02 31.00 -2.02
CA ASP A 1010 10.50 31.64 -3.22
C ASP A 1010 10.07 30.59 -4.27
N GLU A 1011 10.87 29.55 -4.48
CA GLU A 1011 10.52 28.49 -5.44
C GLU A 1011 9.32 27.65 -4.99
N LEU A 1012 9.23 27.35 -3.69
CA LEU A 1012 8.07 26.66 -3.12
C LEU A 1012 6.76 27.43 -3.29
N THR A 1013 6.79 28.76 -3.29
CA THR A 1013 5.59 29.55 -3.57
C THR A 1013 5.14 29.50 -5.03
N ARG A 1014 6.04 29.19 -5.97
CA ARG A 1014 5.74 29.08 -7.40
C ARG A 1014 5.22 27.71 -7.80
N TYR A 1015 5.67 26.65 -7.13
CA TYR A 1015 5.25 25.27 -7.39
C TYR A 1015 4.14 24.84 -6.42
N ASN A 1016 2.90 25.22 -6.73
CA ASN A 1016 1.72 24.95 -5.90
C ASN A 1016 1.20 23.49 -6.01
N GLY A 1017 2.09 22.50 -6.13
CA GLY A 1017 1.69 21.10 -6.36
C GLY A 1017 2.72 20.08 -5.91
N GLY A 1018 2.44 19.40 -4.78
CA GLY A 1018 3.13 18.18 -4.37
C GLY A 1018 3.52 18.15 -2.90
N LEU A 1019 3.29 16.99 -2.25
CA LEU A 1019 3.63 16.67 -0.86
C LEU A 1019 5.13 16.86 -0.55
N VAL A 1020 5.53 18.07 -0.15
CA VAL A 1020 6.87 18.32 0.40
C VAL A 1020 6.79 18.37 1.92
N PHE A 1021 7.52 17.47 2.59
CA PHE A 1021 7.68 17.47 4.05
C PHE A 1021 8.49 18.69 4.54
N ASP A 1022 8.25 19.08 5.79
CA ASP A 1022 8.75 20.28 6.50
C ASP A 1022 10.19 20.70 6.12
N VAL A 1023 10.36 21.68 5.23
CA VAL A 1023 11.68 22.17 4.84
C VAL A 1023 12.41 22.77 6.03
N LEU A 1024 13.58 22.21 6.34
CA LEU A 1024 14.45 22.65 7.40
C LEU A 1024 15.85 22.96 6.86
N ILE A 1025 16.19 24.24 6.90
CA ILE A 1025 17.55 24.72 6.69
C ILE A 1025 18.09 25.18 8.03
N GLY A 1026 19.08 24.46 8.55
CA GLY A 1026 19.66 24.68 9.87
C GLY A 1026 21.14 25.01 9.80
N THR A 1027 21.60 25.93 10.64
CA THR A 1027 23.03 26.25 10.78
C THR A 1027 23.39 26.47 12.23
N CYS A 1028 24.54 25.94 12.65
CA CYS A 1028 25.07 26.13 13.99
C CYS A 1028 26.46 26.74 13.92
N VAL A 1029 26.68 27.86 14.60
CA VAL A 1029 27.97 28.57 14.68
C VAL A 1029 28.30 28.93 16.13
N PRO A 1030 29.58 28.98 16.54
CA PRO A 1030 29.95 29.46 17.87
C PRO A 1030 29.66 30.96 18.00
N GLY A 1031 29.04 31.35 19.11
CA GLY A 1031 28.67 32.75 19.34
C GLY A 1031 27.70 32.92 20.51
N TRP A 1032 27.53 34.17 20.95
CA TRP A 1032 26.71 34.54 22.12
C TRP A 1032 25.56 35.50 21.76
N GLU A 1033 25.40 35.82 20.48
CA GLU A 1033 24.42 36.81 20.02
C GLU A 1033 23.51 36.24 18.94
N VAL A 1034 22.23 36.60 19.03
CA VAL A 1034 21.26 36.34 17.97
C VAL A 1034 21.58 37.31 16.80
N PRO A 1035 21.69 36.82 15.55
CA PRO A 1035 22.10 37.63 14.41
C PRO A 1035 21.28 38.91 14.23
N ALA A 1036 21.93 39.95 13.68
CA ALA A 1036 21.37 41.30 13.63
C ALA A 1036 20.06 41.44 12.82
N TRP A 1037 19.84 40.56 11.85
CA TRP A 1037 18.68 40.61 10.96
C TRP A 1037 17.40 39.98 11.55
N PHE A 1038 17.46 39.35 12.74
CA PHE A 1038 16.25 38.92 13.45
C PHE A 1038 15.50 40.13 14.03
N SER A 1039 14.28 40.35 13.53
CA SER A 1039 13.40 41.47 13.89
C SER A 1039 12.93 41.45 15.35
N HIS A 1040 12.86 40.27 15.96
CA HIS A 1040 12.49 40.09 17.36
C HIS A 1040 13.54 39.26 18.09
N ARG A 1041 13.97 39.72 19.25
CA ARG A 1041 14.95 39.05 20.09
C ARG A 1041 14.53 39.14 21.56
N ALA A 1042 14.80 38.11 22.32
CA ALA A 1042 14.51 38.06 23.76
C ALA A 1042 15.67 37.40 24.52
N ALA A 1043 15.80 37.76 25.79
CA ALA A 1043 16.62 37.03 26.74
C ALA A 1043 15.82 35.84 27.30
N GLY A 1044 16.44 34.68 27.40
CA GLY A 1044 15.82 33.41 27.81
C GLY A 1044 15.23 32.61 26.66
N SER A 1045 14.52 31.54 27.02
CA SER A 1045 13.98 30.53 26.10
C SER A 1045 12.60 30.88 25.52
N VAL A 1046 11.96 31.95 25.98
CA VAL A 1046 10.59 32.32 25.58
C VAL A 1046 10.55 33.74 25.04
N LEU A 1047 9.99 33.89 23.85
CA LEU A 1047 9.72 35.17 23.19
C LEU A 1047 8.21 35.36 23.07
N LYS A 1048 7.68 36.45 23.63
CA LYS A 1048 6.27 36.86 23.46
C LYS A 1048 6.21 38.18 22.73
N ARG A 1049 5.49 38.24 21.61
CA ARG A 1049 5.41 39.46 20.80
C ARG A 1049 4.04 39.66 20.20
N LYS A 1050 3.59 40.92 20.21
CA LYS A 1050 2.40 41.32 19.45
C LYS A 1050 2.73 41.42 17.97
N LEU A 1051 1.94 40.77 17.13
CA LEU A 1051 2.06 40.80 15.67
C LEU A 1051 1.18 41.92 15.08
N HIS A 1052 1.56 42.45 13.92
CA HIS A 1052 0.75 43.43 13.19
C HIS A 1052 -0.49 42.78 12.58
N LEU A 1053 -1.60 43.52 12.41
CA LEU A 1053 -2.88 43.02 11.88
C LEU A 1053 -2.80 42.31 10.51
N HIS A 1054 -1.71 42.49 9.75
CA HIS A 1054 -1.50 41.91 8.42
C HIS A 1054 -0.17 41.16 8.29
N TRP A 1055 0.34 40.61 9.39
CA TRP A 1055 1.62 39.90 9.38
C TRP A 1055 1.62 38.65 8.46
N SER A 1056 0.46 38.05 8.20
CA SER A 1056 0.27 36.85 7.37
C SER A 1056 -0.32 37.18 5.99
N ASP A 1057 0.18 38.23 5.35
CA ASP A 1057 -0.25 38.60 3.99
C ASP A 1057 0.12 37.51 2.94
N ASN A 1058 -0.29 37.72 1.69
CA ASN A 1058 0.01 36.79 0.59
C ASN A 1058 1.52 36.66 0.28
N LYS A 1059 2.36 37.58 0.77
CA LYS A 1059 3.81 37.55 0.60
C LYS A 1059 4.51 36.78 1.72
N PHE A 1060 3.84 36.39 2.79
CA PHE A 1060 4.45 35.60 3.85
C PHE A 1060 4.88 34.21 3.35
N THR A 1061 6.17 33.87 3.49
CA THR A 1061 6.76 32.62 2.98
C THR A 1061 7.24 31.67 4.07
N GLY A 1062 7.60 32.17 5.26
CA GLY A 1062 8.08 31.31 6.34
C GLY A 1062 8.57 32.07 7.57
N ILE A 1063 9.20 31.32 8.49
CA ILE A 1063 9.68 31.85 9.77
C ILE A 1063 11.17 31.54 9.91
N GLY A 1064 11.95 32.57 10.27
CA GLY A 1064 13.31 32.43 10.77
C GLY A 1064 13.31 32.31 12.29
N LEU A 1065 14.05 31.33 12.80
CA LEU A 1065 14.19 31.05 14.22
C LEU A 1065 15.68 31.07 14.60
N SER A 1066 16.01 31.61 15.77
CA SER A 1066 17.35 31.51 16.31
C SER A 1066 17.34 31.26 17.81
N ALA A 1067 18.29 30.45 18.28
CA ALA A 1067 18.49 30.18 19.70
C ALA A 1067 19.99 30.21 20.01
N VAL A 1068 20.36 30.89 21.09
CA VAL A 1068 21.70 30.86 21.67
C VAL A 1068 21.66 29.89 22.84
N ILE A 1069 22.44 28.83 22.73
CA ILE A 1069 22.49 27.75 23.73
C ILE A 1069 23.79 27.83 24.48
N VAL A 1070 23.68 27.63 25.78
CA VAL A 1070 24.82 27.60 26.70
C VAL A 1070 24.82 26.25 27.37
N PHE A 1071 26.01 25.68 27.42
CA PHE A 1071 26.26 24.39 28.03
C PHE A 1071 26.96 24.63 29.35
N ASP A 1072 26.37 24.12 30.44
CA ASP A 1072 26.99 24.17 31.76
C ASP A 1072 28.21 23.25 31.73
N GLY A 1073 29.41 23.85 31.77
CA GLY A 1073 30.67 23.32 31.24
C GLY A 1073 31.29 22.13 31.97
N ASN A 1074 30.52 21.15 32.47
CA ASN A 1074 31.09 20.00 33.16
C ASN A 1074 30.21 18.73 33.21
N ARG A 1075 29.27 18.52 32.28
CA ARG A 1075 28.46 17.28 32.25
C ARG A 1075 28.48 16.55 30.92
N ASN A 1076 28.71 15.23 31.00
CA ASN A 1076 28.61 14.25 29.91
C ASN A 1076 27.20 14.31 29.29
N GLN A 1077 27.03 14.97 28.15
CA GLN A 1077 25.75 15.02 27.44
C GLN A 1077 25.56 13.78 26.56
N GLY A 1078 24.31 13.33 26.42
CA GLY A 1078 23.93 12.22 25.56
C GLY A 1078 24.28 12.47 24.09
N ASN A 1079 24.27 11.42 23.29
CA ASN A 1079 24.74 11.43 21.89
C ASN A 1079 23.89 12.29 20.92
N ARG A 1080 22.81 12.92 21.40
CA ARG A 1080 21.85 13.68 20.60
C ARG A 1080 21.40 14.95 21.33
N VAL A 1081 21.49 16.08 20.63
CA VAL A 1081 20.97 17.39 21.07
C VAL A 1081 20.09 17.93 19.95
N VAL A 1082 18.86 18.27 20.30
CA VAL A 1082 17.84 18.79 19.38
C VAL A 1082 17.19 20.01 20.01
N VAL A 1083 17.23 21.12 19.30
CA VAL A 1083 16.59 22.38 19.72
C VAL A 1083 15.21 22.42 19.11
N LYS A 1084 14.19 22.21 19.93
CA LYS A 1084 12.79 22.33 19.52
C LYS A 1084 12.29 23.75 19.78
N CYS A 1085 11.46 24.25 18.89
CA CYS A 1085 10.81 25.53 18.97
C CYS A 1085 9.31 25.31 18.87
N ASN A 1086 8.61 25.53 19.97
CA ASN A 1086 7.16 25.48 20.11
C ASN A 1086 6.61 26.88 19.85
N CYS A 1087 5.90 27.05 18.75
CA CYS A 1087 5.27 28.31 18.36
C CYS A 1087 3.77 28.22 18.65
N GLU A 1088 3.25 29.21 19.37
CA GLU A 1088 1.83 29.39 19.70
C GLU A 1088 1.40 30.79 19.26
N PHE A 1089 0.44 30.86 18.35
CA PHE A 1089 -0.18 32.11 17.91
C PHE A 1089 -1.55 32.24 18.54
N LYS A 1090 -1.83 33.38 19.16
CA LYS A 1090 -3.05 33.65 19.92
C LYS A 1090 -3.83 34.83 19.35
N ASN A 1091 -5.14 34.76 19.52
CA ASN A 1091 -6.10 35.82 19.18
C ASN A 1091 -6.21 36.84 20.33
N GLU A 1092 -6.94 37.95 20.08
CA GLU A 1092 -7.12 39.03 21.07
C GLU A 1092 -7.81 38.58 22.38
N ASP A 1093 -8.62 37.52 22.32
CA ASP A 1093 -9.32 36.92 23.46
C ASP A 1093 -8.42 35.94 24.27
N GLY A 1094 -7.18 35.72 23.82
CA GLY A 1094 -6.22 34.79 24.44
C GLY A 1094 -6.39 33.33 24.03
N SER A 1095 -7.36 33.00 23.16
CA SER A 1095 -7.51 31.67 22.57
C SER A 1095 -6.32 31.34 21.67
N THR A 1096 -5.84 30.09 21.70
CA THR A 1096 -4.70 29.66 20.87
C THR A 1096 -5.22 29.21 19.51
N TYR A 1097 -4.82 29.93 18.47
CA TYR A 1097 -5.28 29.73 17.09
C TYR A 1097 -4.39 28.74 16.33
N ILE A 1098 -3.07 28.90 16.38
CA ILE A 1098 -2.11 27.99 15.73
C ILE A 1098 -1.06 27.54 16.74
N ARG A 1099 -0.82 26.23 16.82
CA ARG A 1099 0.26 25.64 17.63
C ARG A 1099 1.04 24.61 16.84
N PHE A 1100 2.35 24.80 16.74
CA PHE A 1100 3.24 23.81 16.13
C PHE A 1100 4.59 23.75 16.82
N SER A 1101 5.25 22.60 16.74
CA SER A 1101 6.62 22.39 17.20
C SER A 1101 7.54 22.14 15.99
N ARG A 1102 8.71 22.77 15.96
CA ARG A 1102 9.72 22.59 14.89
C ARG A 1102 11.12 22.47 15.47
N THR A 1103 11.92 21.59 14.88
CA THR A 1103 13.35 21.50 15.20
C THR A 1103 14.08 22.66 14.54
N VAL A 1104 14.75 23.52 15.28
CA VAL A 1104 15.55 24.64 14.74
C VAL A 1104 16.90 24.15 14.20
N GLY A 1105 17.44 23.13 14.88
CA GLY A 1105 18.70 22.50 14.55
C GLY A 1105 19.10 21.53 15.66
N GLY A 1106 20.18 20.81 15.43
CA GLY A 1106 20.68 19.82 16.37
C GLY A 1106 21.73 18.94 15.74
N TRP A 1107 22.25 18.02 16.54
CA TRP A 1107 23.19 17.01 16.12
C TRP A 1107 22.88 15.68 16.80
N SER A 1108 23.10 14.59 16.07
CA SER A 1108 22.96 13.23 16.56
C SER A 1108 24.13 12.40 16.05
N GLU A 1109 24.84 11.70 16.95
CA GLU A 1109 25.89 10.77 16.55
C GLU A 1109 25.56 9.33 16.96
N PRO A 1110 25.85 8.34 16.09
CA PRO A 1110 25.72 6.92 16.43
C PRO A 1110 26.92 6.36 17.23
N SER A 1111 27.91 7.18 17.62
CA SER A 1111 29.17 6.73 18.22
C SER A 1111 29.20 6.84 19.76
N SER A 1112 30.04 6.03 20.42
CA SER A 1112 30.29 6.07 21.88
C SER A 1112 31.19 7.22 22.35
N THR A 1113 31.64 8.09 21.43
CA THR A 1113 32.53 9.21 21.74
C THR A 1113 31.74 10.44 22.19
N ARG A 1114 31.93 10.82 23.46
CA ARG A 1114 31.22 11.90 24.16
C ARG A 1114 31.69 13.28 23.68
N ARG A 1115 30.76 14.22 23.48
CA ARG A 1115 31.05 15.60 23.12
C ARG A 1115 31.23 16.48 24.36
N ASN A 1116 32.36 17.19 24.45
CA ASN A 1116 32.52 18.32 25.37
C ASN A 1116 32.25 19.60 24.58
N ILE A 1117 31.09 20.21 24.80
CA ILE A 1117 30.77 21.52 24.23
C ILE A 1117 31.10 22.55 25.30
N VAL A 1118 32.11 23.37 25.03
CA VAL A 1118 32.80 24.19 26.04
C VAL A 1118 32.36 25.65 26.03
N SER A 1119 31.54 26.04 25.05
CA SER A 1119 31.16 27.44 24.78
C SER A 1119 29.72 27.53 24.30
N SER A 1120 29.20 28.75 24.12
CA SER A 1120 27.87 28.97 23.56
C SER A 1120 27.83 28.79 22.04
N HIS A 1121 26.66 28.39 21.54
CA HIS A 1121 26.42 28.23 20.11
C HIS A 1121 25.11 28.91 19.71
N VAL A 1122 25.14 29.53 18.54
CA VAL A 1122 24.00 30.14 17.88
C VAL A 1122 23.47 29.16 16.85
N LEU A 1123 22.23 28.71 17.03
CA LEU A 1123 21.50 27.99 16.01
C LEU A 1123 20.60 28.95 15.25
N VAL A 1124 20.56 28.79 13.94
CA VAL A 1124 19.70 29.52 13.00
C VAL A 1124 18.97 28.48 12.17
N GLY A 1125 17.64 28.55 12.16
CA GLY A 1125 16.78 27.63 11.43
C GLY A 1125 15.69 28.38 10.66
N PHE A 1126 15.35 27.89 9.47
CA PHE A 1126 14.23 28.39 8.68
C PHE A 1126 13.21 27.29 8.41
N THR A 1127 11.92 27.66 8.47
CA THR A 1127 10.80 26.76 8.19
C THR A 1127 9.77 27.43 7.27
N SER A 1128 9.14 26.64 6.38
CA SER A 1128 8.22 27.11 5.36
C SER A 1128 6.77 27.24 5.85
N ARG A 1129 5.97 28.02 5.11
CA ARG A 1129 4.52 28.24 5.36
C ARG A 1129 3.68 26.95 5.35
N ILE A 1130 4.09 25.90 4.63
CA ILE A 1130 3.29 24.69 4.39
C ILE A 1130 2.97 23.95 5.71
N GLY A 1131 3.83 24.05 6.72
CA GLY A 1131 3.60 23.46 8.04
C GLY A 1131 2.51 24.13 8.87
N ILE A 1132 2.11 25.36 8.51
CA ILE A 1132 1.12 26.19 9.21
C ILE A 1132 -0.30 25.89 8.68
N ASN A 1133 -0.44 25.62 7.37
CA ASN A 1133 -1.74 25.37 6.73
C ASN A 1133 -2.37 24.01 7.10
N LYS A 1134 -1.59 22.98 7.45
CA LYS A 1134 -2.14 21.69 7.92
C LYS A 1134 -2.99 21.78 9.20
N ILE A 1135 -2.92 22.91 9.90
CA ILE A 1135 -3.72 23.19 11.10
C ILE A 1135 -4.96 24.05 10.75
N SER A 1136 -4.95 24.78 9.63
CA SER A 1136 -6.02 25.70 9.23
C SER A 1136 -7.13 25.05 8.39
N ASP A 1137 -6.91 23.90 7.76
CA ASP A 1137 -7.92 23.23 6.91
C ASP A 1137 -9.09 22.59 7.70
N ALA A 1138 -9.22 22.90 9.00
CA ALA A 1138 -10.24 22.34 9.90
C ALA A 1138 -11.34 23.34 10.31
N TYR A 1139 -11.28 24.63 9.92
CA TYR A 1139 -12.27 25.62 10.35
C TYR A 1139 -12.60 26.66 9.27
N ASP A 1140 -13.89 26.82 8.98
CA ASP A 1140 -14.50 27.76 8.03
C ASP A 1140 -14.28 29.24 8.43
N ASP A 1141 -13.89 30.05 7.43
CA ASP A 1141 -14.38 31.37 7.04
C ASP A 1141 -14.74 32.48 8.07
N GLU A 1142 -14.06 32.55 9.22
CA GLU A 1142 -13.94 33.82 9.96
C GLU A 1142 -12.47 34.26 10.12
N LYS A 1143 -12.17 35.50 9.72
CA LYS A 1143 -10.85 36.15 9.81
C LYS A 1143 -10.42 36.35 11.27
N TYR A 1144 -9.93 35.30 11.92
CA TYR A 1144 -9.22 35.41 13.19
C TYR A 1144 -7.82 35.98 12.93
N VAL A 1145 -7.60 37.23 13.34
CA VAL A 1145 -6.30 37.90 13.26
C VAL A 1145 -5.49 37.51 14.50
N CYS A 1146 -4.48 36.66 14.34
CA CYS A 1146 -3.51 36.40 15.40
C CYS A 1146 -2.79 37.69 15.78
N THR A 1147 -2.96 38.13 17.04
CA THR A 1147 -2.37 39.37 17.56
C THR A 1147 -1.18 39.13 18.45
N GLU A 1148 -0.94 37.90 18.93
CA GLU A 1148 0.21 37.54 19.75
C GLU A 1148 0.89 36.25 19.26
N ALA A 1149 2.21 36.26 19.17
CA ALA A 1149 3.04 35.06 19.01
C ALA A 1149 3.85 34.78 20.27
N ILE A 1150 3.80 33.54 20.72
CA ILE A 1150 4.59 32.98 21.81
C ILE A 1150 5.48 31.90 21.23
N ILE A 1151 6.79 32.07 21.37
CA ILE A 1151 7.80 31.19 20.79
C ILE A 1151 8.67 30.69 21.91
N LYS A 1152 8.62 29.38 22.17
CA LYS A 1152 9.34 28.73 23.25
C LYS A 1152 10.36 27.75 22.70
N PHE A 1153 11.61 27.92 23.07
CA PHE A 1153 12.72 27.06 22.71
C PHE A 1153 13.03 26.08 23.84
N GLU A 1154 13.24 24.82 23.49
CA GLU A 1154 13.52 23.73 24.42
C GLU A 1154 14.69 22.90 23.86
N VAL A 1155 15.62 22.51 24.73
CA VAL A 1155 16.76 21.67 24.35
C VAL A 1155 16.46 20.24 24.80
N THR A 1156 16.35 19.32 23.85
CA THR A 1156 15.93 17.94 24.09
C THR A 1156 16.90 16.94 23.46
N ASP A 1157 16.91 15.71 23.93
CA ASP A 1157 17.63 14.60 23.28
C ASP A 1157 16.82 13.92 22.17
N GLY A 1158 15.63 14.44 21.89
CA GLY A 1158 14.62 13.86 21.02
C GLY A 1158 13.37 13.42 21.77
N VAL A 1159 13.53 12.97 23.02
CA VAL A 1159 12.46 12.43 23.89
C VAL A 1159 12.29 13.29 25.15
N GLU A 1160 13.37 13.58 25.87
CA GLU A 1160 13.36 14.33 27.13
C GLU A 1160 14.20 15.62 27.06
N GLU A 1161 13.96 16.54 28.00
CA GLU A 1161 14.71 17.80 28.12
C GLU A 1161 16.11 17.56 28.72
N ILE A 1162 17.14 18.13 28.10
CA ILE A 1162 18.53 17.93 28.50
C ILE A 1162 18.86 18.85 29.68
N LYS A 1163 19.06 18.28 30.86
CA LYS A 1163 19.49 19.01 32.06
C LYS A 1163 20.92 19.56 31.90
N GLY A 1164 21.11 20.87 32.10
CA GLY A 1164 22.41 21.54 32.00
C GLY A 1164 22.67 22.25 30.65
N CYS A 1165 21.67 22.31 29.78
CA CYS A 1165 21.68 23.11 28.56
C CYS A 1165 20.57 24.16 28.65
N GLU A 1166 20.89 25.44 28.51
CA GLU A 1166 19.90 26.52 28.59
C GLU A 1166 19.93 27.41 27.36
N VAL A 1167 18.73 27.81 26.90
CA VAL A 1167 18.60 28.85 25.88
C VAL A 1167 18.62 30.20 26.56
N VAL A 1168 19.73 30.93 26.41
CA VAL A 1168 19.95 32.23 27.09
C VAL A 1168 19.46 33.41 26.27
N LYS A 1169 19.37 33.27 24.96
CA LYS A 1169 18.77 34.26 24.05
C LYS A 1169 18.05 33.52 22.93
N CYS A 1170 16.98 34.12 22.43
CA CYS A 1170 16.29 33.62 21.26
C CYS A 1170 15.87 34.74 20.31
N GLY A 1171 15.65 34.37 19.06
CA GLY A 1171 15.33 35.26 17.96
C GLY A 1171 14.19 34.70 17.10
N PHE A 1172 13.38 35.60 16.59
CA PHE A 1172 12.27 35.30 15.70
C PHE A 1172 12.17 36.38 14.63
N THR A 1173 11.95 35.97 13.39
CA THR A 1173 11.58 36.89 12.32
C THR A 1173 10.63 36.23 11.34
N LEU A 1174 9.71 37.02 10.80
CA LEU A 1174 8.86 36.62 9.70
C LEU A 1174 9.65 36.83 8.38
N VAL A 1175 9.51 35.89 7.46
CA VAL A 1175 10.15 35.92 6.14
C VAL A 1175 9.05 36.10 5.09
N TYR A 1176 9.27 37.06 4.20
CA TYR A 1176 8.35 37.41 3.12
C TYR A 1176 9.05 37.27 1.76
N ALA A 1177 8.27 36.95 0.73
CA ALA A 1177 8.72 36.93 -0.66
C ALA A 1177 9.15 38.35 -1.07
N PRO A 1178 10.25 38.50 -1.83
CA PRO A 1178 10.64 39.79 -2.39
C PRO A 1178 9.53 40.29 -3.35
N GLU A 1179 9.30 41.60 -3.38
CA GLU A 1179 8.39 42.19 -4.38
C GLU A 1179 8.92 41.87 -5.77
N GLU A 1180 8.10 41.26 -6.63
CA GLU A 1180 8.37 41.21 -8.05
C GLU A 1180 8.61 42.65 -8.51
N ARG A 1181 9.86 42.99 -8.83
CA ARG A 1181 10.13 44.12 -9.72
C ARG A 1181 9.53 43.73 -11.07
N PHE A 1182 8.27 44.09 -11.27
CA PHE A 1182 7.76 44.39 -12.60
C PHE A 1182 8.50 45.63 -13.11
N GLU A 1183 9.76 45.45 -13.49
CA GLU A 1183 10.41 46.32 -14.46
C GLU A 1183 10.29 45.58 -15.80
N ASN A 1184 9.60 46.21 -16.75
CA ASN A 1184 9.56 45.78 -18.15
C ASN A 1184 10.97 45.39 -18.64
N ILE A 1185 11.15 44.13 -19.07
CA ILE A 1185 11.85 43.64 -20.29
C ILE A 1185 11.83 42.11 -20.28
#